data_AF-W4FWQ2-F1
#
_entry.id   AF-W4FWQ2-F1
#
_cell.length_a   1.000
_cell.length_b   1.000
_cell.length_c   1.000
_cell.angle_alpha   90.00
_cell.angle_beta   90.00
_cell.angle_gamma   90.00
#
_symmetry.space_group_name_H-M   'P 1'
#
loop_
_entity.id
_entity.type
_entity.pdbx_description
1 polymer ?
#
loop_
_entity_poly.entity_id
_entity_poly.type
_entity_poly.pdbx_seq_one_letter_code
_entity_poly.pdbx_strand_id
1 'polypeptide(L)'
;MSTWPSFMAWRGEMSAAEASYDIERVILLLDLDATFLASCYEDILSHVLAAVAPAWFTSAQLAHSQASNPVLAAVDALLNVKTALRLAAHHPHPIRTFFLALTACQSTWDDVSCRLAGRALVGFLGAAGTSALFTELLRTASNEAAIDVVITLVGAVPVKMHNLLHHDTPSCFTPSTYYSNLIQGFLHALDSIPTSDKQPILVRGFLVKVSRQGHMSTFVQEWLSRPSHSHDDDRSLAKAIPSICYPSFIPSVLSHLNTATPAIAPTWLQVLVPHPVCQYELTKLVLHTPLHVPTHAMLVRLLWSSDASSFDHVFHSVVLAWATRDNSVTETNRSVSIGRFLTAGLLHVLQATTSTSKSYLDQHGWTAYLCKGIQEHMGHALMEVRHTGMRVATALSHILSPESPLVFDDLPPDDEEAKDNDNVIVSCIKTTGGIDGGKLNLADKSLNHVNEIEQVTIDENLDALVQSDSDDESGGGDSVVSLDAYEDLSDNDDDDKGNQVVSSSDAEMIIDQVLQNRAPLVYLWQVKEGLVMEDNRDVTEVALASLPRVIARQPHDLHHMAGEITTVLLRLDDSFQTLHFEALRRQSLVGLCVHVPDVVTPLLCDYIYDNQRLFQTKLAILSAIGDAATAIPSSRSILPPSRPTWMNSGGQSFWPAQFFFPLLNPLQAKLMLHATRPQTRLLKPQASPSWGEDTGQRHVLDDLLMAHVLHTLARVLEATGKNSPHVVSMGKRFLELLWSQRSHALPSVRRQVFFGLSRVMLVLPSFVWQEEVDRLNLGPHLVPFLQYHKDMDPDGGCRTAANLLLTTISQG
;
A
#
# COMPACT_ATOMS: atom_id res chain seq x y z
N MET A 1 4.64 -30.33 -47.85
CA MET A 1 3.79 -29.16 -48.11
C MET A 1 2.56 -29.57 -48.89
N SER A 2 1.43 -29.66 -48.20
CA SER A 2 0.13 -29.93 -48.81
C SER A 2 -0.54 -28.60 -49.23
N THR A 3 -1.10 -28.56 -50.44
CA THR A 3 -1.87 -27.41 -50.96
C THR A 3 -3.35 -27.76 -50.97
N TRP A 4 -4.18 -26.85 -50.45
CA TRP A 4 -5.59 -27.10 -50.21
C TRP A 4 -6.46 -26.03 -50.88
N PRO A 5 -7.62 -26.41 -51.46
CA PRO A 5 -8.49 -25.49 -52.16
C PRO A 5 -9.32 -24.59 -51.22
N SER A 6 -9.57 -25.02 -49.98
CA SER A 6 -10.29 -24.24 -48.96
C SER A 6 -10.04 -24.78 -47.55
N PHE A 7 -10.26 -23.94 -46.53
CA PHE A 7 -10.22 -24.35 -45.11
C PHE A 7 -11.17 -25.52 -44.81
N MET A 8 -12.37 -25.52 -45.37
CA MET A 8 -13.35 -26.60 -45.15
C MET A 8 -12.90 -27.94 -45.72
N ALA A 9 -12.22 -27.93 -46.87
CA ALA A 9 -11.66 -29.14 -47.46
C ALA A 9 -10.53 -29.72 -46.58
N TRP A 10 -9.63 -28.86 -46.11
CA TRP A 10 -8.57 -29.25 -45.18
C TRP A 10 -9.15 -29.79 -43.86
N ARG A 11 -10.13 -29.09 -43.28
CA ARG A 11 -10.79 -29.49 -42.02
C ARG A 11 -11.48 -30.85 -42.13
N GLY A 12 -12.15 -31.12 -43.25
CA GLY A 12 -12.81 -32.42 -43.48
C GLY A 12 -11.81 -33.57 -43.54
N GLU A 13 -10.68 -33.36 -44.23
CA GLU A 13 -9.60 -34.36 -44.31
C GLU A 13 -8.86 -34.55 -42.99
N MET A 14 -8.68 -33.47 -42.22
CA MET A 14 -8.13 -33.54 -40.87
C MET A 14 -9.01 -34.39 -39.95
N SER A 15 -10.32 -34.14 -39.95
CA SER A 15 -11.28 -34.92 -39.16
C SER A 15 -11.37 -36.38 -39.60
N ALA A 16 -11.23 -36.66 -40.90
CA ALA A 16 -11.19 -38.03 -41.41
C ALA A 16 -9.92 -38.78 -40.94
N ALA A 17 -8.76 -38.12 -40.98
CA ALA A 17 -7.49 -38.69 -40.50
C ALA A 17 -7.49 -38.92 -38.99
N GLU A 18 -8.12 -38.02 -38.22
CA GLU A 18 -8.36 -38.17 -36.78
C GLU A 18 -9.26 -39.38 -36.48
N ALA A 19 -10.38 -39.51 -37.20
CA ALA A 19 -11.31 -40.63 -37.02
C ALA A 19 -10.68 -42.00 -37.36
N SER A 20 -9.72 -42.03 -38.28
CA SER A 20 -8.96 -43.24 -38.64
C SER A 20 -7.69 -43.44 -37.81
N TYR A 21 -7.36 -42.55 -36.86
CA TYR A 21 -6.11 -42.56 -36.09
C TYR A 21 -4.84 -42.63 -36.97
N ASP A 22 -4.85 -41.96 -38.13
CA ASP A 22 -3.73 -41.95 -39.08
C ASP A 22 -2.72 -40.84 -38.73
N ILE A 23 -1.69 -41.22 -37.97
CA ILE A 23 -0.64 -40.32 -37.48
C ILE A 23 0.15 -39.68 -38.62
N GLU A 24 0.53 -40.44 -39.65
CA GLU A 24 1.35 -39.94 -40.76
C GLU A 24 0.56 -38.94 -41.60
N ARG A 25 -0.72 -39.24 -41.84
CA ARG A 25 -1.61 -38.33 -42.56
C ARG A 25 -1.81 -37.02 -41.81
N VAL A 26 -2.01 -37.06 -40.49
CA VAL A 26 -2.12 -35.85 -39.66
C VAL A 26 -0.86 -34.99 -39.70
N ILE A 27 0.33 -35.59 -39.64
CA ILE A 27 1.60 -34.85 -39.74
C ILE A 27 1.72 -34.15 -41.10
N LEU A 28 1.35 -34.83 -42.19
CA LEU A 28 1.34 -34.24 -43.54
C LEU A 28 0.31 -33.11 -43.70
N LEU A 29 -0.81 -33.19 -42.97
CA LEU A 29 -1.84 -32.15 -42.96
C LEU A 29 -1.46 -30.92 -42.13
N LEU A 30 -0.53 -31.07 -41.18
CA LEU A 30 0.04 -29.96 -40.40
C LEU A 30 1.22 -29.28 -41.12
N ASP A 31 1.88 -29.96 -42.07
CA ASP A 31 2.91 -29.39 -42.96
C ASP A 31 2.29 -28.64 -44.16
N LEU A 32 1.79 -27.44 -43.87
CA LEU A 32 1.04 -26.60 -44.80
C LEU A 32 1.95 -25.68 -45.64
N ASP A 33 1.52 -25.42 -46.89
CA ASP A 33 2.14 -24.37 -47.70
C ASP A 33 1.92 -22.97 -47.11
N ALA A 34 2.92 -22.09 -47.22
CA ALA A 34 2.91 -20.77 -46.60
C ALA A 34 1.79 -19.85 -47.14
N THR A 35 1.41 -19.98 -48.42
CA THR A 35 0.35 -19.15 -49.02
C THR A 35 -1.03 -19.57 -48.51
N PHE A 36 -1.27 -20.87 -48.44
CA PHE A 36 -2.53 -21.41 -47.90
C PHE A 36 -2.64 -21.11 -46.40
N LEU A 37 -1.59 -21.39 -45.62
CA LEU A 37 -1.56 -21.11 -44.19
C LEU A 37 -1.80 -19.63 -43.90
N ALA A 38 -1.21 -18.72 -44.68
CA ALA A 38 -1.47 -17.30 -44.54
C ALA A 38 -2.95 -16.93 -44.79
N SER A 39 -3.61 -17.50 -45.80
CA SER A 39 -5.00 -17.16 -46.11
C SER A 39 -6.03 -17.55 -45.05
N CYS A 40 -5.75 -18.58 -44.25
CA CYS A 40 -6.67 -19.12 -43.24
C CYS A 40 -6.00 -19.25 -41.85
N TYR A 41 -5.06 -18.36 -41.54
CA TYR A 41 -4.14 -18.55 -40.41
C TYR A 41 -4.87 -18.62 -39.06
N GLU A 42 -5.79 -17.68 -38.81
CA GLU A 42 -6.59 -17.64 -37.58
C GLU A 42 -7.48 -18.88 -37.41
N ASP A 43 -8.13 -19.31 -38.49
CA ASP A 43 -9.03 -20.46 -38.51
C ASP A 43 -8.26 -21.77 -38.23
N ILE A 44 -7.09 -21.93 -38.84
CA ILE A 44 -6.22 -23.10 -38.65
C ILE A 44 -5.69 -23.13 -37.22
N LEU A 45 -5.17 -22.03 -36.69
CA LEU A 45 -4.67 -21.97 -35.30
C LEU A 45 -5.79 -22.30 -34.30
N SER A 46 -6.96 -21.70 -34.49
CA SER A 46 -8.12 -21.91 -33.63
C SER A 46 -8.60 -23.36 -33.69
N HIS A 47 -8.64 -23.97 -34.88
CA HIS A 47 -9.04 -25.36 -35.04
C HIS A 47 -8.02 -26.34 -34.44
N VAL A 48 -6.72 -26.06 -34.60
CA VAL A 48 -5.65 -26.89 -34.02
C VAL A 48 -5.72 -26.87 -32.49
N LEU A 49 -5.93 -25.70 -31.89
CA LEU A 49 -6.08 -25.58 -30.44
C LEU A 49 -7.38 -26.21 -29.92
N ALA A 50 -8.51 -26.03 -30.62
CA ALA A 50 -9.82 -26.42 -30.13
C ALA A 50 -10.24 -27.87 -30.44
N ALA A 51 -9.71 -28.48 -31.50
CA ALA A 51 -10.16 -29.81 -31.96
C ALA A 51 -9.00 -30.81 -32.10
N VAL A 52 -7.92 -30.41 -32.79
CA VAL A 52 -6.81 -31.31 -33.08
C VAL A 52 -6.06 -31.69 -31.80
N ALA A 53 -5.70 -30.71 -30.97
CA ALA A 53 -4.95 -30.98 -29.75
C ALA A 53 -5.72 -31.85 -28.72
N PRO A 54 -7.00 -31.58 -28.42
CA PRO A 54 -7.81 -32.45 -27.54
C PRO A 54 -8.02 -33.87 -28.10
N ALA A 55 -8.04 -34.05 -29.42
CA ALA A 55 -8.21 -35.37 -30.04
C ALA A 55 -6.97 -36.28 -29.87
N TRP A 56 -5.78 -35.70 -29.78
CA TRP A 56 -4.51 -36.45 -29.79
C TRP A 56 -3.76 -36.47 -28.45
N PHE A 57 -4.07 -35.56 -27.52
CA PHE A 57 -3.30 -35.40 -26.28
C PHE A 57 -4.19 -35.33 -25.03
N THR A 58 -3.62 -35.80 -23.92
CA THR A 58 -4.16 -35.59 -22.56
C THR A 58 -3.33 -34.55 -21.82
N SER A 59 -3.90 -33.93 -20.78
CA SER A 59 -3.20 -32.91 -19.98
C SER A 59 -1.94 -33.45 -19.30
N ALA A 60 -1.95 -34.72 -18.88
CA ALA A 60 -0.80 -35.40 -18.28
C ALA A 60 0.37 -35.60 -19.27
N GLN A 61 0.06 -35.87 -20.55
CA GLN A 61 1.05 -36.02 -21.62
C GLN A 61 1.72 -34.68 -22.00
N LEU A 62 1.03 -33.55 -21.80
CA LEU A 62 1.60 -32.22 -22.05
C LEU A 62 2.47 -31.73 -20.87
N ALA A 63 2.26 -32.22 -19.65
CA ALA A 63 3.00 -31.79 -18.45
C ALA A 63 4.39 -32.44 -18.33
N HIS A 64 4.54 -33.70 -18.75
CA HIS A 64 5.82 -34.41 -18.67
C HIS A 64 6.52 -34.37 -20.04
N SER A 65 7.66 -33.67 -20.10
CA SER A 65 8.54 -33.64 -21.28
C SER A 65 9.24 -34.99 -21.51
N GLN A 66 8.47 -36.06 -21.75
CA GLN A 66 9.00 -37.38 -22.03
C GLN A 66 8.40 -37.95 -23.32
N ALA A 67 9.32 -38.22 -24.26
CA ALA A 67 9.16 -38.85 -25.57
C ALA A 67 8.55 -37.97 -26.69
N SER A 68 9.27 -37.89 -27.81
CA SER A 68 8.91 -37.15 -29.02
C SER A 68 7.65 -37.74 -29.67
N ASN A 69 6.48 -37.28 -29.27
CA ASN A 69 5.27 -37.53 -30.05
C ASN A 69 5.39 -36.73 -31.36
N PRO A 70 5.42 -37.38 -32.53
CA PRO A 70 5.66 -36.71 -33.81
C PRO A 70 4.51 -35.76 -34.20
N VAL A 71 3.28 -36.04 -33.76
CA VAL A 71 2.13 -35.14 -33.91
C VAL A 71 2.32 -33.89 -33.04
N LEU A 72 2.78 -34.05 -31.79
CA LEU A 72 3.06 -32.92 -30.91
C LEU A 72 4.19 -32.04 -31.48
N ALA A 73 5.22 -32.64 -32.08
CA ALA A 73 6.29 -31.90 -32.75
C ALA A 73 5.79 -31.11 -33.97
N ALA A 74 4.87 -31.67 -34.77
CA ALA A 74 4.24 -30.98 -35.88
C ALA A 74 3.35 -29.82 -35.41
N VAL A 75 2.59 -30.02 -34.32
CA VAL A 75 1.78 -28.98 -33.69
C VAL A 75 2.65 -27.88 -33.09
N ASP A 76 3.72 -28.22 -32.34
CA ASP A 76 4.68 -27.26 -31.78
C ASP A 76 5.42 -26.47 -32.90
N ALA A 77 5.66 -27.09 -34.07
CA ALA A 77 6.25 -26.42 -35.23
C ALA A 77 5.28 -25.42 -35.88
N LEU A 78 3.99 -25.75 -35.95
CA LEU A 78 2.95 -24.84 -36.42
C LEU A 78 2.72 -23.69 -35.42
N LEU A 79 2.67 -24.00 -34.12
CA LEU A 79 2.54 -23.07 -33.00
C LEU A 79 3.88 -22.43 -32.60
N ASN A 80 4.67 -22.01 -33.59
CA ASN A 80 5.98 -21.40 -33.39
C ASN A 80 6.04 -19.99 -33.97
N VAL A 81 6.66 -19.06 -33.23
CA VAL A 81 6.94 -17.69 -33.71
C VAL A 81 7.71 -17.68 -35.02
N LYS A 82 8.65 -18.61 -35.22
CA LYS A 82 9.42 -18.70 -36.48
C LYS A 82 8.52 -18.97 -37.68
N THR A 83 7.47 -19.76 -37.50
CA THR A 83 6.49 -20.06 -38.56
C THR A 83 5.67 -18.82 -38.86
N ALA A 84 5.16 -18.13 -37.82
CA ALA A 84 4.47 -16.86 -37.98
C ALA A 84 5.32 -15.78 -38.71
N LEU A 85 6.61 -15.67 -38.36
CA LEU A 85 7.54 -14.73 -39.01
C LEU A 85 7.73 -15.01 -40.51
N ARG A 86 7.74 -16.29 -40.92
CA ARG A 86 7.83 -16.66 -42.35
C ARG A 86 6.59 -16.25 -43.13
N LEU A 87 5.44 -16.14 -42.47
CA LEU A 87 4.18 -15.73 -43.09
C LEU A 87 4.07 -14.23 -43.34
N ALA A 88 5.02 -13.41 -42.87
CA ALA A 88 4.99 -11.95 -43.05
C ALA A 88 4.97 -11.50 -44.52
N ALA A 89 5.41 -12.35 -45.46
CA ALA A 89 5.33 -12.06 -46.89
C ALA A 89 3.92 -12.26 -47.48
N HIS A 90 3.04 -13.00 -46.80
CA HIS A 90 1.76 -13.47 -47.33
C HIS A 90 0.55 -13.10 -46.44
N HIS A 91 0.77 -12.74 -45.17
CA HIS A 91 -0.25 -12.33 -44.22
C HIS A 91 0.09 -10.93 -43.66
N PRO A 92 -0.89 -10.02 -43.50
CA PRO A 92 -0.61 -8.64 -43.09
C PRO A 92 -0.09 -8.52 -41.65
N HIS A 93 -0.62 -9.34 -40.72
CA HIS A 93 -0.33 -9.25 -39.28
C HIS A 93 -0.11 -10.62 -38.63
N PRO A 94 0.86 -11.42 -39.09
CA PRO A 94 0.97 -12.82 -38.68
C PRO A 94 1.30 -12.95 -37.19
N ILE A 95 2.14 -12.08 -36.62
CA ILE A 95 2.53 -12.19 -35.21
C ILE A 95 1.37 -11.77 -34.31
N ARG A 96 0.64 -10.72 -34.67
CA ARG A 96 -0.57 -10.33 -33.94
C ARG A 96 -1.65 -11.40 -34.01
N THR A 97 -1.93 -11.97 -35.18
CA THR A 97 -2.92 -13.06 -35.32
C THR A 97 -2.51 -14.27 -34.50
N PHE A 98 -1.23 -14.65 -34.53
CA PHE A 98 -0.71 -15.73 -33.71
C PHE A 98 -0.91 -15.46 -32.21
N PHE A 99 -0.53 -14.27 -31.74
CA PHE A 99 -0.70 -13.89 -30.33
C PHE A 99 -2.18 -13.84 -29.89
N LEU A 100 -3.06 -13.30 -30.72
CA LEU A 100 -4.50 -13.24 -30.43
C LEU A 100 -5.10 -14.65 -30.36
N ALA A 101 -4.73 -15.53 -31.29
CA ALA A 101 -5.18 -16.92 -31.26
C ALA A 101 -4.77 -17.63 -29.96
N LEU A 102 -3.52 -17.44 -29.49
CA LEU A 102 -3.05 -18.04 -28.23
C LEU A 102 -3.72 -17.45 -26.98
N THR A 103 -4.17 -16.20 -27.02
CA THR A 103 -4.72 -15.49 -25.85
C THR A 103 -6.24 -15.40 -25.82
N ALA A 104 -6.91 -15.90 -26.87
CA ALA A 104 -8.35 -15.84 -27.07
C ALA A 104 -9.16 -16.58 -26.00
N CYS A 105 -8.56 -17.52 -25.23
CA CYS A 105 -9.15 -18.27 -24.11
C CYS A 105 -10.68 -18.40 -24.22
N GLN A 106 -11.15 -19.29 -25.10
CA GLN A 106 -12.58 -19.44 -25.34
C GLN A 106 -13.21 -20.29 -24.23
N SER A 107 -14.49 -20.05 -23.92
CA SER A 107 -15.24 -20.86 -22.95
C SER A 107 -15.37 -22.33 -23.35
N THR A 108 -15.10 -22.64 -24.63
CA THR A 108 -15.13 -23.98 -25.24
C THR A 108 -13.79 -24.71 -25.15
N TRP A 109 -12.74 -24.10 -24.61
CA TRP A 109 -11.42 -24.73 -24.56
C TRP A 109 -11.29 -25.68 -23.37
N ASP A 110 -10.86 -26.90 -23.66
CA ASP A 110 -10.52 -27.90 -22.66
C ASP A 110 -9.14 -27.61 -22.03
N ASP A 111 -8.82 -28.28 -20.91
CA ASP A 111 -7.53 -28.13 -20.20
C ASP A 111 -6.32 -28.36 -21.12
N VAL A 112 -6.44 -29.28 -22.07
CA VAL A 112 -5.41 -29.59 -23.09
C VAL A 112 -5.12 -28.38 -23.98
N SER A 113 -6.15 -27.71 -24.48
CA SER A 113 -6.05 -26.52 -25.34
C SER A 113 -5.36 -25.37 -24.60
N CYS A 114 -5.75 -25.14 -23.33
CA CYS A 114 -5.17 -24.12 -22.48
C CYS A 114 -3.68 -24.38 -22.18
N ARG A 115 -3.32 -25.63 -21.86
CA ARG A 115 -1.92 -26.02 -21.61
C ARG A 115 -1.05 -25.91 -22.87
N LEU A 116 -1.58 -26.27 -24.03
CA LEU A 116 -0.89 -26.14 -25.30
C LEU A 116 -0.67 -24.66 -25.68
N ALA A 117 -1.69 -23.81 -25.49
CA ALA A 117 -1.55 -22.37 -25.68
C ALA A 117 -0.50 -21.77 -24.72
N GLY A 118 -0.49 -22.20 -23.46
CA GLY A 118 0.54 -21.83 -22.48
C GLY A 118 1.95 -22.22 -22.92
N ARG A 119 2.13 -23.45 -23.41
CA ARG A 119 3.42 -23.93 -23.96
C ARG A 119 3.87 -23.11 -25.17
N ALA A 120 2.98 -22.80 -26.10
CA ALA A 120 3.28 -21.95 -27.25
C ALA A 120 3.63 -20.51 -26.82
N LEU A 121 2.98 -19.98 -25.77
CA LEU A 121 3.30 -18.68 -25.18
C LEU A 121 4.67 -18.66 -24.51
N VAL A 122 5.12 -19.75 -23.87
CA VAL A 122 6.51 -19.87 -23.37
C VAL A 122 7.49 -19.75 -24.54
N GLY A 123 7.25 -20.47 -25.62
CA GLY A 123 8.04 -20.38 -26.86
C GLY A 123 8.01 -18.96 -27.46
N PHE A 124 6.86 -18.28 -27.39
CA PHE A 124 6.70 -16.91 -27.84
C PHE A 124 7.56 -15.92 -27.06
N LEU A 125 7.60 -16.03 -25.73
CA LEU A 125 8.45 -15.20 -24.89
C LEU A 125 9.94 -15.47 -25.11
N GLY A 126 10.34 -16.74 -25.30
CA GLY A 126 11.75 -17.12 -25.49
C GLY A 126 12.33 -16.85 -26.88
N ALA A 127 11.51 -16.77 -27.93
CA ALA A 127 11.96 -16.65 -29.33
C ALA A 127 11.87 -15.22 -29.91
N ALA A 128 12.03 -14.20 -29.07
CA ALA A 128 11.86 -12.78 -29.43
C ALA A 128 10.46 -12.43 -30.00
N GLY A 129 9.43 -13.23 -29.68
CA GLY A 129 8.06 -12.99 -30.13
C GLY A 129 7.48 -11.68 -29.64
N THR A 130 7.84 -11.25 -28.42
CA THR A 130 7.44 -9.94 -27.86
C THR A 130 7.97 -8.78 -28.70
N SER A 131 9.24 -8.83 -29.09
CA SER A 131 9.82 -7.80 -29.95
C SER A 131 9.18 -7.81 -31.34
N ALA A 132 9.01 -8.98 -31.96
CA ALA A 132 8.34 -9.08 -33.25
C ALA A 132 6.90 -8.54 -33.23
N LEU A 133 6.14 -8.81 -32.16
CA LEU A 133 4.79 -8.30 -31.98
C LEU A 133 4.79 -6.77 -31.89
N PHE A 134 5.65 -6.18 -31.04
CA PHE A 134 5.74 -4.73 -30.94
C PHE A 134 6.23 -4.08 -32.22
N THR A 135 7.17 -4.70 -32.95
CA THR A 135 7.64 -4.21 -34.24
C THR A 135 6.51 -4.19 -35.27
N GLU A 136 5.68 -5.24 -35.32
CA GLU A 136 4.50 -5.30 -36.19
C GLU A 136 3.45 -4.23 -35.80
N LEU A 137 3.17 -4.07 -34.51
CA LEU A 137 2.23 -3.06 -34.00
C LEU A 137 2.71 -1.62 -34.21
N LEU A 138 4.02 -1.37 -34.06
CA LEU A 138 4.62 -0.05 -34.29
C LEU A 138 4.58 0.36 -35.76
N ARG A 139 4.74 -0.59 -36.70
CA ARG A 139 4.68 -0.31 -38.15
C ARG A 139 3.25 -0.17 -38.67
N THR A 140 2.29 -0.80 -38.01
CA THR A 140 0.91 -0.84 -38.48
C THR A 140 0.13 0.37 -37.99
N ALA A 141 -0.49 1.12 -38.91
CA ALA A 141 -1.51 2.11 -38.58
C ALA A 141 -2.79 1.41 -38.12
N SER A 142 -2.80 0.92 -36.88
CA SER A 142 -3.97 0.29 -36.25
C SER A 142 -4.83 1.33 -35.54
N ASN A 143 -6.15 1.11 -35.53
CA ASN A 143 -7.07 1.90 -34.71
C ASN A 143 -6.72 1.78 -33.22
N GLU A 144 -6.92 2.84 -32.44
CA GLU A 144 -6.61 2.92 -31.02
C GLU A 144 -7.25 1.78 -30.21
N ALA A 145 -8.50 1.41 -30.53
CA ALA A 145 -9.19 0.28 -29.90
C ALA A 145 -8.49 -1.07 -30.14
N ALA A 146 -7.95 -1.29 -31.34
CA ALA A 146 -7.24 -2.52 -31.67
C ALA A 146 -5.91 -2.62 -30.90
N ILE A 147 -5.22 -1.49 -30.72
CA ILE A 147 -4.01 -1.40 -29.93
C ILE A 147 -4.31 -1.66 -28.44
N ASP A 148 -5.37 -1.05 -27.90
CA ASP A 148 -5.76 -1.21 -26.50
C ASP A 148 -6.14 -2.66 -26.15
N VAL A 149 -6.84 -3.36 -27.06
CA VAL A 149 -7.14 -4.79 -26.90
C VAL A 149 -5.86 -5.62 -26.77
N VAL A 150 -4.89 -5.40 -27.66
CA VAL A 150 -3.63 -6.16 -27.63
C VAL A 150 -2.81 -5.83 -26.37
N ILE A 151 -2.68 -4.55 -26.00
CA ILE A 151 -1.97 -4.15 -24.78
C ILE A 151 -2.65 -4.71 -23.52
N THR A 152 -3.99 -4.73 -23.52
CA THR A 152 -4.75 -5.30 -22.41
C THR A 152 -4.55 -6.80 -22.30
N LEU A 153 -4.53 -7.52 -23.41
CA LEU A 153 -4.26 -8.96 -23.45
C LEU A 153 -2.83 -9.27 -23.00
N VAL A 154 -1.84 -8.54 -23.51
CA VAL A 154 -0.43 -8.65 -23.10
C VAL A 154 -0.30 -8.46 -21.59
N GLY A 155 -0.92 -7.43 -21.02
CA GLY A 155 -0.91 -7.21 -19.58
C GLY A 155 -1.65 -8.27 -18.75
N ALA A 156 -2.56 -9.05 -19.36
CA ALA A 156 -3.34 -10.09 -18.67
C ALA A 156 -2.68 -11.48 -18.72
N VAL A 157 -1.65 -11.70 -19.56
CA VAL A 157 -1.01 -13.02 -19.75
C VAL A 157 -0.52 -13.63 -18.43
N PRO A 158 0.21 -12.93 -17.55
CA PRO A 158 0.72 -13.53 -16.30
C PRO A 158 -0.40 -14.10 -15.42
N VAL A 159 -1.45 -13.31 -15.22
CA VAL A 159 -2.61 -13.70 -14.39
C VAL A 159 -3.38 -14.84 -15.05
N LYS A 160 -3.61 -14.77 -16.37
CA LYS A 160 -4.26 -15.84 -17.12
C LYS A 160 -3.49 -17.16 -17.01
N MET A 161 -2.18 -17.14 -17.19
CA MET A 161 -1.35 -18.34 -17.12
C MET A 161 -1.28 -18.89 -15.71
N HIS A 162 -1.19 -18.04 -14.69
CA HIS A 162 -1.22 -18.47 -13.30
C HIS A 162 -2.56 -19.14 -12.93
N ASN A 163 -3.67 -18.58 -13.40
CA ASN A 163 -5.00 -19.14 -13.16
C ASN A 163 -5.22 -20.48 -13.88
N LEU A 164 -4.55 -20.71 -15.01
CA LEU A 164 -4.68 -21.94 -15.79
C LEU A 164 -3.72 -23.05 -15.32
N LEU A 165 -2.49 -22.70 -14.96
CA LEU A 165 -1.44 -23.66 -14.66
C LEU A 165 -1.20 -23.84 -13.15
N HIS A 166 -1.70 -22.92 -12.31
CA HIS A 166 -1.53 -22.93 -10.85
C HIS A 166 -0.07 -23.19 -10.44
N HIS A 167 0.21 -24.34 -9.82
CA HIS A 167 1.56 -24.72 -9.37
C HIS A 167 2.51 -25.08 -10.52
N ASP A 168 2.00 -25.42 -11.71
CA ASP A 168 2.80 -25.75 -12.90
C ASP A 168 3.23 -24.50 -13.69
N THR A 169 2.92 -23.29 -13.20
CA THR A 169 3.19 -22.04 -13.95
C THR A 169 4.69 -21.85 -14.19
N PRO A 170 5.15 -21.80 -15.46
CA PRO A 170 6.55 -21.55 -15.77
C PRO A 170 7.07 -20.22 -15.19
N SER A 171 8.33 -20.20 -14.77
CA SER A 171 8.96 -19.02 -14.17
C SER A 171 8.87 -17.79 -15.07
N CYS A 172 8.88 -17.95 -16.39
CA CYS A 172 8.77 -16.84 -17.35
C CYS A 172 7.46 -16.04 -17.27
N PHE A 173 6.40 -16.59 -16.67
CA PHE A 173 5.14 -15.88 -16.43
C PHE A 173 5.05 -15.24 -15.03
N THR A 174 6.07 -15.39 -14.19
CA THR A 174 6.13 -14.62 -12.94
C THR A 174 6.21 -13.13 -13.27
N PRO A 175 5.53 -12.24 -12.53
CA PRO A 175 5.47 -10.82 -12.89
C PRO A 175 6.85 -10.17 -13.07
N SER A 176 7.81 -10.49 -12.22
CA SER A 176 9.17 -9.93 -12.29
C SER A 176 9.88 -10.28 -13.61
N THR A 177 9.86 -11.54 -14.03
CA THR A 177 10.52 -11.97 -15.27
C THR A 177 9.71 -11.62 -16.51
N TYR A 178 8.37 -11.73 -16.44
CA TYR A 178 7.50 -11.50 -17.58
C TYR A 178 7.60 -10.04 -18.04
N TYR A 179 7.44 -9.10 -17.11
CA TYR A 179 7.47 -7.67 -17.46
C TYR A 179 8.87 -7.21 -17.86
N SER A 180 9.95 -7.75 -17.28
CA SER A 180 11.32 -7.48 -17.75
C SER A 180 11.48 -7.92 -19.22
N ASN A 181 11.12 -9.16 -19.57
CA ASN A 181 11.19 -9.67 -20.95
C ASN A 181 10.28 -8.89 -21.92
N LEU A 182 9.08 -8.50 -21.45
CA LEU A 182 8.12 -7.73 -22.25
C LEU A 182 8.66 -6.33 -22.56
N ILE A 183 9.21 -5.66 -21.55
CA ILE A 183 9.81 -4.34 -21.65
C ILE A 183 11.04 -4.38 -22.57
N GLN A 184 11.93 -5.35 -22.38
CA GLN A 184 13.09 -5.54 -23.27
C GLN A 184 12.65 -5.76 -24.73
N GLY A 185 11.62 -6.57 -24.95
CA GLY A 185 11.04 -6.77 -26.28
C GLY A 185 10.46 -5.50 -26.89
N PHE A 186 9.74 -4.70 -26.10
CA PHE A 186 9.19 -3.41 -26.52
C PHE A 186 10.29 -2.41 -26.88
N LEU A 187 11.30 -2.28 -26.02
CA LEU A 187 12.42 -1.37 -26.23
C LEU A 187 13.27 -1.79 -27.44
N HIS A 188 13.51 -3.09 -27.65
CA HIS A 188 14.18 -3.60 -28.85
C HIS A 188 13.38 -3.31 -30.13
N ALA A 189 12.05 -3.42 -30.05
CA ALA A 189 11.18 -3.05 -31.17
C ALA A 189 11.25 -1.56 -31.51
N LEU A 190 11.35 -0.69 -30.50
CA LEU A 190 11.53 0.76 -30.69
C LEU A 190 12.87 1.11 -31.36
N ASP A 191 13.93 0.34 -31.11
CA ASP A 191 15.22 0.57 -31.79
C ASP A 191 15.19 0.09 -33.25
N SER A 192 14.41 -0.95 -33.54
CA SER A 192 14.32 -1.56 -34.87
C SER A 192 13.56 -0.71 -35.90
N ILE A 193 12.96 0.42 -35.48
CA ILE A 193 12.07 1.25 -36.30
C ILE A 193 12.52 2.72 -36.20
N PRO A 194 12.66 3.44 -37.32
CA PRO A 194 13.01 4.86 -37.29
C PRO A 194 11.93 5.69 -36.59
N THR A 195 12.33 6.78 -35.92
CA THR A 195 11.42 7.63 -35.12
C THR A 195 10.23 8.18 -35.88
N SER A 196 10.34 8.42 -37.18
CA SER A 196 9.24 8.88 -38.06
C SER A 196 8.09 7.88 -38.16
N ASP A 197 8.39 6.60 -38.02
CA ASP A 197 7.47 5.50 -38.30
C ASP A 197 6.87 4.93 -36.99
N LYS A 198 7.29 5.45 -35.82
CA LYS A 198 6.80 5.01 -34.51
C LYS A 198 5.39 5.56 -34.27
N GLN A 199 4.44 4.69 -33.97
CA GLN A 199 3.09 5.07 -33.54
C GLN A 199 3.09 5.60 -32.09
N PRO A 200 2.90 6.91 -31.84
CA PRO A 200 2.99 7.47 -30.48
C PRO A 200 1.86 6.98 -29.58
N ILE A 201 0.72 6.60 -30.15
CA ILE A 201 -0.44 6.06 -29.42
C ILE A 201 -0.08 4.73 -28.75
N LEU A 202 0.65 3.85 -29.44
CA LEU A 202 1.08 2.56 -28.89
C LEU A 202 2.06 2.75 -27.72
N VAL A 203 3.03 3.66 -27.88
CA VAL A 203 3.99 3.98 -26.82
C VAL A 203 3.27 4.50 -25.58
N ARG A 204 2.32 5.43 -25.76
CA ARG A 204 1.49 5.97 -24.67
C ARG A 204 0.66 4.89 -23.98
N GLY A 205 -0.09 4.10 -24.75
CA GLY A 205 -0.95 3.04 -24.22
C GLY A 205 -0.16 1.99 -23.44
N PHE A 206 1.02 1.61 -23.95
CA PHE A 206 1.89 0.64 -23.30
C PHE A 206 2.44 1.17 -21.97
N LEU A 207 2.96 2.40 -21.94
CA LEU A 207 3.51 3.01 -20.73
C LEU A 207 2.44 3.19 -19.64
N VAL A 208 1.22 3.60 -20.02
CA VAL A 208 0.09 3.68 -19.09
C VAL A 208 -0.23 2.31 -18.50
N LYS A 209 -0.20 1.25 -19.33
CA LYS A 209 -0.44 -0.12 -18.85
C LYS A 209 0.65 -0.56 -17.89
N VAL A 210 1.93 -0.37 -18.22
CA VAL A 210 3.07 -0.73 -17.35
C VAL A 210 3.03 0.04 -16.03
N SER A 211 2.68 1.34 -16.06
CA SER A 211 2.50 2.16 -14.86
C SER A 211 1.38 1.61 -13.97
N ARG A 212 0.20 1.32 -14.54
CA ARG A 212 -0.95 0.78 -13.79
C ARG A 212 -0.71 -0.61 -13.20
N GLN A 213 0.18 -1.41 -13.80
CA GLN A 213 0.57 -2.73 -13.31
C GLN A 213 1.72 -2.66 -12.29
N GLY A 214 2.24 -1.48 -11.96
CA GLY A 214 3.29 -1.31 -10.95
C GLY A 214 4.70 -1.68 -11.41
N HIS A 215 4.95 -1.81 -12.72
CA HIS A 215 6.23 -2.26 -13.27
C HIS A 215 7.06 -1.13 -13.91
N MET A 216 6.81 0.12 -13.51
CA MET A 216 7.53 1.28 -14.05
C MET A 216 9.01 1.32 -13.64
N SER A 217 9.36 0.81 -12.46
CA SER A 217 10.75 0.72 -12.01
C SER A 217 11.58 -0.21 -12.90
N THR A 218 11.01 -1.36 -13.29
CA THR A 218 11.61 -2.29 -14.26
C THR A 218 11.78 -1.62 -15.62
N PHE A 219 10.79 -0.84 -16.07
CA PHE A 219 10.89 -0.09 -17.33
C PHE A 219 12.06 0.89 -17.33
N VAL A 220 12.19 1.67 -16.26
CA VAL A 220 13.29 2.63 -16.10
C VAL A 220 14.64 1.92 -16.05
N GLN A 221 14.75 0.82 -15.30
CA GLN A 221 15.99 0.05 -15.19
C GLN A 221 16.43 -0.49 -16.55
N GLU A 222 15.52 -1.09 -17.32
CA GLU A 222 15.82 -1.64 -18.64
C GLU A 222 16.07 -0.55 -19.69
N TRP A 223 15.45 0.63 -19.56
CA TRP A 223 15.72 1.75 -20.45
C TRP A 223 17.11 2.36 -20.16
N LEU A 224 17.45 2.57 -18.90
CA LEU A 224 18.73 3.18 -18.50
C LEU A 224 19.92 2.22 -18.59
N SER A 225 19.70 0.91 -18.53
CA SER A 225 20.77 -0.11 -18.67
C SER A 225 21.25 -0.29 -20.12
N ARG A 226 20.58 0.33 -21.10
CA ARG A 226 20.87 0.15 -22.52
C ARG A 226 22.10 0.94 -22.97
N PRO A 227 23.12 0.27 -23.52
CA PRO A 227 24.25 0.95 -24.13
C PRO A 227 23.87 1.38 -25.55
N SER A 228 24.10 2.65 -25.89
CA SER A 228 24.04 3.23 -27.25
C SER A 228 22.65 3.72 -27.71
N HIS A 229 22.21 4.86 -27.18
CA HIS A 229 21.10 5.63 -27.77
C HIS A 229 21.60 6.90 -28.46
N SER A 230 20.96 7.25 -29.58
CA SER A 230 21.01 8.62 -30.07
C SER A 230 20.27 9.49 -29.06
N HIS A 231 20.84 10.64 -28.67
CA HIS A 231 20.16 11.55 -27.73
C HIS A 231 18.75 11.97 -28.19
N ASP A 232 18.49 11.91 -29.50
CA ASP A 232 17.21 12.26 -30.10
C ASP A 232 16.14 11.18 -29.90
N ASP A 233 16.52 9.88 -29.89
CA ASP A 233 15.59 8.78 -29.63
C ASP A 233 15.04 8.85 -28.20
N ASP A 234 15.91 9.03 -27.21
CA ASP A 234 15.50 9.15 -25.80
C ASP A 234 14.64 10.39 -25.56
N ARG A 235 14.98 11.51 -26.20
CA ARG A 235 14.16 12.72 -26.16
C ARG A 235 12.78 12.50 -26.77
N SER A 236 12.70 11.76 -27.88
CA SER A 236 11.41 11.45 -28.52
C SER A 236 10.54 10.54 -27.63
N LEU A 237 11.16 9.54 -26.99
CA LEU A 237 10.48 8.64 -26.07
C LEU A 237 10.02 9.39 -24.82
N ALA A 238 10.84 10.26 -24.24
CA ALA A 238 10.48 11.12 -23.13
C ALA A 238 9.24 11.98 -23.44
N LYS A 239 9.17 12.60 -24.62
CA LYS A 239 7.98 13.37 -25.06
C LYS A 239 6.72 12.52 -25.17
N ALA A 240 6.85 11.22 -25.43
CA ALA A 240 5.73 10.32 -25.55
C ALA A 240 5.16 9.88 -24.19
N ILE A 241 5.88 10.07 -23.07
CA ILE A 241 5.45 9.63 -21.73
C ILE A 241 4.24 10.46 -21.24
N PRO A 242 3.08 9.83 -21.00
CA PRO A 242 1.92 10.52 -20.43
C PRO A 242 2.16 10.99 -18.99
N SER A 243 1.59 12.15 -18.64
CA SER A 243 1.73 12.74 -17.31
C SER A 243 1.21 11.85 -16.16
N ILE A 244 0.23 10.98 -16.43
CA ILE A 244 -0.26 9.97 -15.48
C ILE A 244 0.82 8.98 -15.03
N CYS A 245 1.90 8.82 -15.80
CA CYS A 245 3.00 7.92 -15.47
C CYS A 245 4.02 8.57 -14.52
N TYR A 246 4.10 9.91 -14.46
CA TYR A 246 5.14 10.65 -13.72
C TYR A 246 5.26 10.27 -12.24
N PRO A 247 4.17 10.04 -11.48
CA PRO A 247 4.26 9.68 -10.07
C PRO A 247 4.99 8.35 -9.81
N SER A 248 4.99 7.43 -10.79
CA SER A 248 5.72 6.15 -10.70
C SER A 248 7.07 6.20 -11.43
N PHE A 249 7.18 7.02 -12.47
CA PHE A 249 8.34 7.13 -13.34
C PHE A 249 9.47 7.96 -12.71
N ILE A 250 9.17 9.18 -12.25
CA ILE A 250 10.19 10.11 -11.72
C ILE A 250 10.92 9.54 -10.49
N PRO A 251 10.24 8.96 -9.48
CA PRO A 251 10.94 8.33 -8.36
C PRO A 251 11.82 7.15 -8.79
N SER A 252 11.37 6.36 -9.77
CA SER A 252 12.12 5.22 -10.29
C SER A 252 13.41 5.65 -11.00
N VAL A 253 13.34 6.72 -11.80
CA VAL A 253 14.52 7.32 -12.46
C VAL A 253 15.53 7.80 -11.44
N LEU A 254 15.07 8.53 -10.43
CA LEU A 254 15.95 9.06 -9.40
C LEU A 254 16.56 7.96 -8.54
N SER A 255 15.80 6.93 -8.17
CA SER A 255 16.32 5.77 -7.45
C SER A 255 17.40 5.04 -8.23
N HIS A 256 17.26 4.91 -9.56
CA HIS A 256 18.26 4.27 -10.40
C HIS A 256 19.53 5.11 -10.53
N LEU A 257 19.38 6.41 -10.79
CA LEU A 257 20.51 7.34 -10.87
C LEU A 257 21.28 7.45 -9.55
N ASN A 258 20.60 7.26 -8.43
CA ASN A 258 21.20 7.25 -7.10
C ASN A 258 22.21 6.10 -6.91
N THR A 259 22.05 5.00 -7.66
CA THR A 259 22.97 3.85 -7.64
C THR A 259 24.13 3.98 -8.63
N ALA A 260 24.09 4.95 -9.55
CA ALA A 260 25.07 5.15 -10.60
C ALA A 260 25.96 6.38 -10.32
N THR A 261 27.22 6.15 -9.95
CA THR A 261 28.22 7.23 -9.79
C THR A 261 28.98 7.49 -11.11
N PRO A 262 29.13 8.73 -11.60
CA PRO A 262 28.55 10.00 -11.12
C PRO A 262 27.13 10.23 -11.63
N ALA A 263 26.28 10.84 -10.78
CA ALA A 263 24.89 11.19 -11.07
C ALA A 263 24.79 12.36 -12.06
N ILE A 264 25.07 12.09 -13.34
CA ILE A 264 24.80 13.02 -14.44
C ILE A 264 23.34 12.83 -14.84
N ALA A 265 22.57 13.92 -14.81
CA ALA A 265 21.18 13.87 -15.24
C ALA A 265 21.09 13.57 -16.74
N PRO A 266 20.26 12.62 -17.17
CA PRO A 266 20.02 12.40 -18.59
C PRO A 266 19.43 13.65 -19.24
N THR A 267 19.97 14.07 -20.39
CA THR A 267 19.53 15.29 -21.10
C THR A 267 18.09 15.23 -21.60
N TRP A 268 17.50 14.03 -21.71
CA TRP A 268 16.09 13.86 -22.06
C TRP A 268 15.16 14.21 -20.90
N LEU A 269 15.62 14.17 -19.65
CA LEU A 269 14.80 14.49 -18.48
C LEU A 269 14.39 15.97 -18.47
N GLN A 270 15.22 16.85 -19.05
CA GLN A 270 14.92 18.28 -19.24
C GLN A 270 13.64 18.52 -20.04
N VAL A 271 13.22 17.55 -20.86
CA VAL A 271 12.00 17.66 -21.66
C VAL A 271 10.74 17.51 -20.79
N LEU A 272 10.84 16.78 -19.68
CA LEU A 272 9.71 16.50 -18.78
C LEU A 272 9.54 17.58 -17.71
N VAL A 273 10.64 18.19 -17.28
CA VAL A 273 10.69 19.16 -16.16
C VAL A 273 9.71 20.33 -16.32
N PRO A 274 9.50 20.94 -17.50
CA PRO A 274 8.55 22.04 -17.64
C PRO A 274 7.09 21.66 -17.38
N HIS A 275 6.73 20.37 -17.33
CA HIS A 275 5.36 19.94 -17.13
C HIS A 275 4.95 20.09 -15.64
N PRO A 276 3.80 20.69 -15.30
CA PRO A 276 3.41 21.00 -13.91
C PRO A 276 3.31 19.75 -13.03
N VAL A 277 2.80 18.64 -13.57
CA VAL A 277 2.76 17.35 -12.84
C VAL A 277 4.18 16.83 -12.52
N CYS A 278 5.15 17.04 -13.42
CA CYS A 278 6.54 16.65 -13.15
C CYS A 278 7.14 17.52 -12.05
N GLN A 279 6.91 18.84 -12.10
CA GLN A 279 7.33 19.77 -11.04
C GLN A 279 6.71 19.44 -9.69
N TYR A 280 5.43 19.08 -9.66
CA TYR A 280 4.75 18.62 -8.46
C TYR A 280 5.40 17.36 -7.87
N GLU A 281 5.67 16.34 -8.70
CA GLU A 281 6.33 15.11 -8.24
C GLU A 281 7.77 15.36 -7.78
N LEU A 282 8.53 16.24 -8.44
CA LEU A 282 9.87 16.64 -7.99
C LEU A 282 9.82 17.38 -6.65
N THR A 283 8.87 18.30 -6.48
CA THR A 283 8.65 19.03 -5.22
C THR A 283 8.31 18.06 -4.09
N LYS A 284 7.39 17.13 -4.36
CA LYS A 284 7.00 16.07 -3.42
C LYS A 284 8.19 15.19 -3.05
N LEU A 285 9.02 14.80 -4.02
CA LEU A 285 10.21 13.99 -3.75
C LEU A 285 11.20 14.71 -2.84
N VAL A 286 11.52 15.97 -3.11
CA VAL A 286 12.40 16.79 -2.26
C VAL A 286 11.83 16.94 -0.85
N LEU A 287 10.51 17.14 -0.72
CA LEU A 287 9.84 17.37 0.57
C LEU A 287 9.54 16.11 1.38
N HIS A 288 9.50 14.93 0.76
CA HIS A 288 9.03 13.70 1.42
C HIS A 288 10.04 12.55 1.39
N THR A 289 11.05 12.58 0.52
CA THR A 289 12.01 11.48 0.36
C THR A 289 13.42 11.94 0.74
N PRO A 290 14.12 11.25 1.65
CA PRO A 290 15.52 11.55 1.93
C PRO A 290 16.37 11.13 0.72
N LEU A 291 16.93 12.10 -0.01
CA LEU A 291 17.78 11.86 -1.19
C LEU A 291 19.25 11.83 -0.77
N HIS A 292 20.13 11.18 -1.55
CA HIS A 292 21.57 11.30 -1.34
C HIS A 292 22.08 12.68 -1.78
N VAL A 293 23.19 13.11 -1.19
CA VAL A 293 23.83 14.42 -1.40
C VAL A 293 24.01 14.78 -2.89
N PRO A 294 24.61 13.93 -3.74
CA PRO A 294 24.82 14.29 -5.15
C PRO A 294 23.50 14.48 -5.93
N THR A 295 22.42 13.84 -5.48
CA THR A 295 21.10 13.94 -6.13
C THR A 295 20.52 15.35 -6.00
N HIS A 296 20.74 16.04 -4.87
CA HIS A 296 20.25 17.41 -4.68
C HIS A 296 20.86 18.38 -5.69
N ALA A 297 22.19 18.38 -5.82
CA ALA A 297 22.89 19.23 -6.77
C ALA A 297 22.54 18.88 -8.22
N MET A 298 22.37 17.59 -8.53
CA MET A 298 21.89 17.15 -9.84
C MET A 298 20.49 17.70 -10.16
N LEU A 299 19.55 17.61 -9.22
CA LEU A 299 18.17 18.10 -9.39
C LEU A 299 18.14 19.61 -9.59
N VAL A 300 18.92 20.38 -8.83
CA VAL A 300 19.02 21.84 -9.00
C VAL A 300 19.54 22.19 -10.39
N ARG A 301 20.64 21.56 -10.84
CA ARG A 301 21.17 21.76 -12.20
C ARG A 301 20.15 21.39 -13.27
N LEU A 302 19.43 20.29 -13.10
CA LEU A 302 18.39 19.84 -14.02
C LEU A 302 17.26 20.88 -14.12
N LEU A 303 16.72 21.33 -12.98
CA LEU A 303 15.66 22.34 -12.94
C LEU A 303 16.09 23.63 -13.64
N TRP A 304 17.28 24.12 -13.32
CA TRP A 304 17.83 25.35 -13.90
C TRP A 304 18.11 25.23 -15.39
N SER A 305 18.68 24.10 -15.84
CA SER A 305 19.02 23.88 -17.25
C SER A 305 17.82 23.71 -18.17
N SER A 306 16.65 23.37 -17.62
CA SER A 306 15.43 23.15 -18.40
C SER A 306 14.70 24.46 -18.67
N ASP A 307 14.38 25.19 -17.59
CA ASP A 307 13.76 26.51 -17.63
C ASP A 307 13.89 27.16 -16.24
N ALA A 308 14.32 28.43 -16.17
CA ALA A 308 14.43 29.17 -14.92
C ALA A 308 13.09 29.19 -14.15
N SER A 309 11.96 29.25 -14.86
CA SER A 309 10.63 29.23 -14.25
C SER A 309 10.32 27.91 -13.51
N SER A 310 10.88 26.79 -13.98
CA SER A 310 10.70 25.47 -13.36
C SER A 310 11.50 25.36 -12.07
N PHE A 311 12.72 25.93 -12.05
CA PHE A 311 13.49 26.09 -10.83
C PHE A 311 12.73 26.96 -9.82
N ASP A 312 12.25 28.13 -10.25
CA ASP A 312 11.56 29.07 -9.36
C ASP A 312 10.32 28.45 -8.71
N HIS A 313 9.51 27.71 -9.48
CA HIS A 313 8.29 27.09 -8.96
C HIS A 313 8.58 26.01 -7.90
N VAL A 314 9.51 25.10 -8.19
CA VAL A 314 9.89 24.02 -7.27
C VAL A 314 10.62 24.59 -6.05
N PHE A 315 11.58 25.47 -6.27
CA PHE A 315 12.38 26.08 -5.20
C PHE A 315 11.51 26.93 -4.28
N HIS A 316 10.61 27.76 -4.82
CA HIS A 316 9.66 28.55 -4.02
C HIS A 316 8.76 27.66 -3.14
N SER A 317 8.22 26.58 -3.70
CA SER A 317 7.38 25.64 -2.95
C SER A 317 8.15 24.96 -1.82
N VAL A 318 9.42 24.61 -2.05
CA VAL A 318 10.29 24.02 -1.01
C VAL A 318 10.64 25.05 0.07
N VAL A 319 10.97 26.30 -0.30
CA VAL A 319 11.26 27.39 0.65
C VAL A 319 10.08 27.66 1.57
N LEU A 320 8.87 27.78 1.02
CA LEU A 320 7.65 28.00 1.80
C LEU A 320 7.37 26.83 2.74
N ALA A 321 7.44 25.60 2.23
CA ALA A 321 7.21 24.40 3.04
C ALA A 321 8.27 24.26 4.15
N TRP A 322 9.53 24.60 3.88
CA TRP A 322 10.60 24.54 4.87
C TRP A 322 10.44 25.58 5.98
N ALA A 323 9.86 26.76 5.68
CA ALA A 323 9.67 27.85 6.63
C ALA A 323 8.33 27.82 7.41
N THR A 324 7.41 26.92 7.08
CA THR A 324 6.03 26.90 7.64
C THR A 324 5.65 25.58 8.29
N ARG A 325 6.46 24.53 8.15
CA ARG A 325 6.10 23.18 8.60
C ARG A 325 6.55 22.95 10.03
N ASP A 326 5.66 22.43 10.88
CA ASP A 326 5.98 22.05 12.26
C ASP A 326 7.06 20.96 12.24
N ASN A 327 8.27 21.32 12.67
CA ASN A 327 9.44 20.45 12.80
C ASN A 327 9.28 19.51 14.01
N SER A 328 8.28 18.62 13.96
CA SER A 328 8.18 17.53 14.91
C SER A 328 9.38 16.58 14.77
N VAL A 329 9.83 16.05 15.90
CA VAL A 329 11.14 15.42 16.17
C VAL A 329 11.44 14.15 15.33
N THR A 330 10.52 13.68 14.48
CA THR A 330 10.61 12.35 13.83
C THR A 330 11.20 12.32 12.41
N GLU A 331 11.69 13.42 11.85
CA GLU A 331 12.11 13.47 10.43
C GLU A 331 13.47 14.15 10.17
N THR A 332 14.50 13.84 10.99
CA THR A 332 15.88 14.38 10.83
C THR A 332 16.41 14.25 9.40
N ASN A 333 16.42 13.03 8.85
CA ASN A 333 16.92 12.75 7.50
C ASN A 333 16.22 13.57 6.41
N ARG A 334 14.94 13.89 6.62
CA ARG A 334 14.16 14.68 5.66
C ARG A 334 14.47 16.16 5.78
N SER A 335 14.54 16.69 7.01
CA SER A 335 14.94 18.08 7.25
C SER A 335 16.34 18.35 6.69
N VAL A 336 17.28 17.42 6.92
CA VAL A 336 18.64 17.44 6.35
C VAL A 336 18.59 17.42 4.81
N SER A 337 17.80 16.52 4.21
CA SER A 337 17.63 16.44 2.75
C SER A 337 17.09 17.76 2.15
N ILE A 338 16.07 18.36 2.78
CA ILE A 338 15.49 19.62 2.31
C ILE A 338 16.52 20.76 2.39
N GLY A 339 17.23 20.90 3.51
CA GLY A 339 18.23 21.95 3.62
C GLY A 339 19.42 21.76 2.68
N ARG A 340 19.85 20.52 2.41
CA ARG A 340 20.85 20.24 1.37
C ARG A 340 20.39 20.66 -0.02
N PHE A 341 19.11 20.43 -0.36
CA PHE A 341 18.52 20.95 -1.60
C PHE A 341 18.54 22.48 -1.65
N LEU A 342 18.15 23.15 -0.56
CA LEU A 342 18.14 24.61 -0.47
C LEU A 342 19.55 25.20 -0.58
N THR A 343 20.54 24.63 0.11
CA THR A 343 21.95 25.01 0.01
C THR A 343 22.46 24.86 -1.42
N ALA A 344 22.21 23.72 -2.07
CA ALA A 344 22.60 23.51 -3.47
C ALA A 344 21.93 24.52 -4.41
N GLY A 345 20.66 24.85 -4.19
CA GLY A 345 19.93 25.86 -4.96
C GLY A 345 20.50 27.27 -4.81
N LEU A 346 20.79 27.70 -3.57
CA LEU A 346 21.39 29.01 -3.29
C LEU A 346 22.79 29.14 -3.87
N LEU A 347 23.63 28.12 -3.74
CA LEU A 347 24.96 28.08 -4.35
C LEU A 347 24.87 28.15 -5.88
N HIS A 348 23.90 27.48 -6.49
CA HIS A 348 23.69 27.55 -7.93
C HIS A 348 23.20 28.94 -8.39
N VAL A 349 22.32 29.59 -7.63
CA VAL A 349 21.89 30.99 -7.89
C VAL A 349 23.08 31.96 -7.81
N LEU A 350 23.99 31.75 -6.84
CA LEU A 350 25.22 32.54 -6.72
C LEU A 350 26.14 32.38 -7.94
N GLN A 351 26.22 31.17 -8.52
CA GLN A 351 27.07 30.87 -9.68
C GLN A 351 26.45 31.27 -11.03
N ALA A 352 25.14 31.09 -11.19
CA ALA A 352 24.46 31.20 -12.48
C ALA A 352 24.01 32.63 -12.83
N THR A 353 23.89 33.52 -11.85
CA THR A 353 23.36 34.86 -12.04
C THR A 353 24.49 35.87 -12.28
N THR A 354 24.47 36.60 -13.39
CA THR A 354 25.46 37.65 -13.70
C THR A 354 25.12 39.02 -13.11
N SER A 355 23.86 39.27 -12.76
CA SER A 355 23.42 40.42 -11.95
C SER A 355 23.61 40.14 -10.45
N THR A 356 23.47 41.16 -9.59
CA THR A 356 23.53 40.98 -8.13
C THR A 356 22.55 39.88 -7.70
N SER A 357 23.05 38.70 -7.30
CA SER A 357 22.25 37.53 -6.89
C SER A 357 21.22 37.86 -5.78
N LYS A 358 21.49 38.92 -5.01
CA LYS A 358 20.56 39.54 -4.06
C LYS A 358 19.25 40.01 -4.72
N SER A 359 19.31 40.66 -5.88
CA SER A 359 18.13 41.14 -6.60
C SER A 359 17.20 40.00 -7.04
N TYR A 360 17.77 38.82 -7.34
CA TYR A 360 17.01 37.62 -7.68
C TYR A 360 16.18 37.13 -6.47
N LEU A 361 16.80 37.02 -5.29
CA LEU A 361 16.12 36.66 -4.05
C LEU A 361 15.01 37.65 -3.67
N ASP A 362 15.28 38.94 -3.86
CA ASP A 362 14.33 40.02 -3.54
C ASP A 362 13.10 39.98 -4.48
N GLN A 363 13.29 39.70 -5.78
CA GLN A 363 12.19 39.56 -6.74
C GLN A 363 11.22 38.44 -6.36
N HIS A 364 11.72 37.33 -5.82
CA HIS A 364 10.90 36.19 -5.42
C HIS A 364 10.46 36.23 -3.94
N GLY A 365 10.92 37.22 -3.16
CA GLY A 365 10.56 37.37 -1.75
C GLY A 365 11.01 36.22 -0.85
N TRP A 366 12.05 35.47 -1.23
CA TRP A 366 12.48 34.27 -0.50
C TRP A 366 13.27 34.58 0.78
N THR A 367 13.86 35.77 0.88
CA THR A 367 14.74 36.17 2.00
C THR A 367 14.05 36.03 3.36
N ALA A 368 12.83 36.57 3.52
CA ALA A 368 12.09 36.51 4.77
C ALA A 368 11.75 35.07 5.20
N TYR A 369 11.32 34.23 4.26
CA TYR A 369 11.00 32.83 4.52
C TYR A 369 12.24 32.00 4.85
N LEU A 370 13.34 32.19 4.12
CA LEU A 370 14.61 31.53 4.41
C LEU A 370 15.14 31.91 5.79
N CYS A 371 15.12 33.20 6.16
CA CYS A 371 15.51 33.65 7.50
C CYS A 371 14.64 33.03 8.60
N LYS A 372 13.32 32.96 8.39
CA LYS A 372 12.40 32.28 9.32
C LYS A 372 12.73 30.80 9.49
N GLY A 373 12.91 30.08 8.37
CA GLY A 373 13.26 28.66 8.38
C GLY A 373 14.62 28.40 9.06
N ILE A 374 15.63 29.25 8.80
CA ILE A 374 16.95 29.17 9.46
C ILE A 374 16.78 29.30 10.98
N GLN A 375 16.01 30.29 11.45
CA GLN A 375 15.79 30.52 12.87
C GLN A 375 15.12 29.33 13.55
N GLU A 376 14.07 28.75 12.94
CA GLU A 376 13.36 27.58 13.45
C GLU A 376 14.26 26.33 13.50
N HIS A 377 15.10 26.11 12.49
CA HIS A 377 15.98 24.93 12.41
C HIS A 377 17.23 25.05 13.31
N MET A 378 17.78 26.26 13.50
CA MET A 378 18.87 26.50 14.46
C MET A 378 18.42 26.33 15.91
N GLY A 379 17.14 26.61 16.22
CA GLY A 379 16.54 26.39 17.54
C GLY A 379 16.20 24.93 17.85
N HIS A 380 16.44 24.00 16.93
CA HIS A 380 16.05 22.60 17.09
C HIS A 380 16.95 21.84 18.10
N ALA A 381 16.37 20.87 18.81
CA ALA A 381 17.10 20.09 19.82
C ALA A 381 18.19 19.17 19.24
N LEU A 382 18.02 18.73 17.99
CA LEU A 382 18.93 17.81 17.30
C LEU A 382 20.00 18.55 16.50
N MET A 383 21.28 18.19 16.72
CA MET A 383 22.44 18.82 16.09
C MET A 383 22.42 18.78 14.56
N GLU A 384 22.05 17.65 13.95
CA GLU A 384 22.01 17.51 12.48
C GLU A 384 21.06 18.50 11.81
N VAL A 385 19.94 18.80 12.46
CA VAL A 385 18.94 19.78 12.00
C VAL A 385 19.49 21.21 12.16
N ARG A 386 20.19 21.48 13.26
CA ARG A 386 20.88 22.76 13.46
C ARG A 386 21.97 23.00 12.40
N HIS A 387 22.80 21.99 12.12
CA HIS A 387 23.84 22.04 11.09
C HIS A 387 23.22 22.34 9.72
N THR A 388 22.08 21.74 9.42
CA THR A 388 21.35 22.01 8.18
C THR A 388 20.92 23.48 8.09
N GLY A 389 20.36 24.05 9.16
CA GLY A 389 20.04 25.47 9.25
C GLY A 389 21.27 26.37 9.07
N MET A 390 22.41 26.01 9.68
CA MET A 390 23.69 26.71 9.53
C MET A 390 24.19 26.67 8.08
N ARG A 391 24.10 25.53 7.38
CA ARG A 391 24.52 25.40 5.96
C ARG A 391 23.69 26.30 5.04
N VAL A 392 22.37 26.35 5.26
CA VAL A 392 21.50 27.26 4.49
C VAL A 392 21.82 28.72 4.82
N ALA A 393 22.10 29.04 6.09
CA ALA A 393 22.48 30.39 6.53
C ALA A 393 23.81 30.86 5.91
N THR A 394 24.84 30.00 5.90
CA THR A 394 26.12 30.30 5.24
C THR A 394 25.92 30.56 3.75
N ALA A 395 25.21 29.68 3.04
CA ALA A 395 24.93 29.88 1.62
C ALA A 395 24.14 31.17 1.34
N LEU A 396 23.15 31.50 2.16
CA LEU A 396 22.38 32.74 2.06
C LEU A 396 23.25 33.98 2.35
N SER A 397 24.15 33.89 3.33
CA SER A 397 25.03 35.01 3.73
C SER A 397 26.00 35.41 2.63
N HIS A 398 26.49 34.45 1.84
CA HIS A 398 27.32 34.73 0.66
C HIS A 398 26.58 35.56 -0.40
N ILE A 399 25.25 35.48 -0.44
CA ILE A 399 24.43 36.28 -1.36
C ILE A 399 24.08 37.65 -0.76
N LEU A 400 23.73 37.71 0.53
CA LEU A 400 23.25 38.92 1.18
C LEU A 400 24.37 39.86 1.68
N SER A 401 25.50 39.30 2.10
CA SER A 401 26.62 40.01 2.73
C SER A 401 27.96 39.37 2.34
N PRO A 402 28.36 39.48 1.05
CA PRO A 402 29.57 38.83 0.54
C PRO A 402 30.88 39.31 1.19
N GLU A 403 30.90 40.54 1.73
CA GLU A 403 32.04 41.12 2.45
C GLU A 403 32.31 40.45 3.81
N SER A 404 31.27 39.83 4.40
CA SER A 404 31.34 39.20 5.73
C SER A 404 30.34 38.04 5.85
N PRO A 405 30.56 36.91 5.15
CA PRO A 405 29.67 35.75 5.22
C PRO A 405 29.70 35.12 6.62
N LEU A 406 28.59 34.48 6.99
CA LEU A 406 28.44 33.76 8.25
C LEU A 406 29.25 32.46 8.21
N VAL A 407 30.19 32.31 9.15
CA VAL A 407 31.01 31.12 9.34
C VAL A 407 30.62 30.48 10.68
N PHE A 408 30.39 29.17 10.68
CA PHE A 408 30.12 28.39 11.89
C PHE A 408 31.24 27.35 12.06
N ASP A 409 31.94 27.40 13.18
CA ASP A 409 33.07 26.50 13.47
C ASP A 409 32.65 25.05 13.77
N ASP A 410 31.38 24.85 14.17
CA ASP A 410 30.81 23.56 14.56
C ASP A 410 30.29 22.71 13.37
N LEU A 411 30.43 23.19 12.13
CA LEU A 411 29.98 22.46 10.93
C LEU A 411 30.94 21.30 10.60
N PRO A 412 30.46 20.04 10.55
CA PRO A 412 31.30 18.92 10.15
C PRO A 412 31.77 19.10 8.70
N PRO A 413 33.03 18.76 8.39
CA PRO A 413 33.51 18.74 7.01
C PRO A 413 32.69 17.71 6.23
N ASP A 414 32.20 18.08 5.05
CA ASP A 414 31.47 17.16 4.19
C ASP A 414 32.43 16.10 3.60
N ASP A 415 32.43 14.89 4.16
CA ASP A 415 33.27 13.77 3.72
C ASP A 415 33.07 13.39 2.23
N GLU A 416 32.01 13.87 1.57
CA GLU A 416 31.74 13.65 0.14
C GLU A 416 31.85 14.91 -0.76
N GLU A 417 32.01 16.12 -0.21
CA GLU A 417 32.13 17.36 -1.01
C GLU A 417 33.58 17.88 -1.14
N ALA A 418 34.54 17.24 -0.44
CA ALA A 418 35.95 17.65 -0.35
C ALA A 418 36.77 17.59 -1.66
N LYS A 419 36.15 17.36 -2.83
CA LYS A 419 36.87 17.37 -4.12
C LYS A 419 36.39 18.43 -5.12
N ASP A 420 35.17 18.93 -5.01
CA ASP A 420 34.64 19.91 -5.98
C ASP A 420 34.38 21.30 -5.37
N ASN A 421 34.00 21.41 -4.09
CA ASN A 421 33.62 22.70 -3.50
C ASN A 421 34.82 23.58 -3.06
N ASP A 422 35.96 23.00 -2.70
CA ASP A 422 37.17 23.76 -2.36
C ASP A 422 37.74 24.52 -3.57
N ASN A 423 37.51 24.05 -4.79
CA ASN A 423 37.85 24.80 -6.00
C ASN A 423 36.87 25.94 -6.30
N VAL A 424 35.61 25.82 -5.85
CA VAL A 424 34.55 26.81 -6.11
C VAL A 424 34.69 28.02 -5.18
N ILE A 425 34.90 27.81 -3.88
CA ILE A 425 35.07 28.90 -2.90
C ILE A 425 36.39 29.66 -3.16
N VAL A 426 37.45 28.96 -3.57
CA VAL A 426 38.75 29.57 -3.92
C VAL A 426 38.70 30.32 -5.26
N SER A 427 37.78 29.99 -6.17
CA SER A 427 37.62 30.70 -7.45
C SER A 427 36.94 32.07 -7.30
N CYS A 428 36.02 32.22 -6.35
CA CYS A 428 35.30 33.47 -6.08
C CYS A 428 36.17 34.54 -5.40
N ILE A 429 37.22 34.14 -4.66
CA ILE A 429 38.12 35.08 -3.96
C ILE A 429 39.14 35.72 -4.92
N LYS A 430 39.38 35.15 -6.12
CA LYS A 430 40.43 35.62 -7.04
C LYS A 430 39.97 36.66 -8.08
N THR A 431 38.69 36.97 -8.20
CA THR A 431 38.18 37.88 -9.25
C THR A 431 37.90 39.31 -8.82
N THR A 432 38.22 39.71 -7.58
CA THR A 432 38.19 41.12 -7.16
C THR A 432 39.33 41.44 -6.19
N GLY A 433 40.41 42.05 -6.69
CA GLY A 433 41.43 42.70 -5.86
C GLY A 433 42.85 42.21 -6.11
N GLY A 434 43.68 43.05 -6.73
CA GLY A 434 45.09 42.79 -6.96
C GLY A 434 46.00 43.11 -5.76
N ILE A 435 47.18 42.49 -5.80
CA ILE A 435 48.48 42.90 -5.21
C ILE A 435 48.50 43.07 -3.68
N ASP A 436 49.12 42.15 -2.93
CA ASP A 436 50.55 42.20 -2.59
C ASP A 436 51.02 40.92 -1.87
N GLY A 437 52.31 40.63 -1.95
CA GLY A 437 52.89 39.31 -1.67
C GLY A 437 53.14 38.95 -0.20
N GLY A 438 53.36 37.66 0.07
CA GLY A 438 53.92 37.22 1.35
C GLY A 438 53.84 35.73 1.69
N LYS A 439 54.76 34.94 1.12
CA LYS A 439 55.37 33.71 1.69
C LYS A 439 54.48 32.57 2.24
N LEU A 440 54.47 31.52 1.43
CA LEU A 440 54.50 30.08 1.76
C LEU A 440 55.09 29.73 3.14
N ASN A 441 54.46 28.77 3.83
CA ASN A 441 55.14 27.54 4.29
C ASN A 441 54.12 26.43 4.60
N LEU A 442 54.11 25.42 3.72
CA LEU A 442 53.73 24.05 4.05
C LEU A 442 54.83 23.45 4.95
N ALA A 443 54.42 22.73 6.01
CA ALA A 443 55.24 21.68 6.58
C ALA A 443 54.34 20.57 7.16
N ASP A 444 54.38 19.44 6.46
CA ASP A 444 53.96 18.11 6.91
C ASP A 444 54.52 17.72 8.28
N LYS A 445 53.73 16.91 9.02
CA LYS A 445 54.15 15.63 9.66
C LYS A 445 52.96 15.04 10.42
N SER A 446 52.41 13.92 9.95
CA SER A 446 52.82 12.54 10.30
C SER A 446 52.08 12.01 11.53
N LEU A 447 51.27 10.99 11.25
CA LEU A 447 50.68 10.00 12.16
C LEU A 447 51.65 9.53 13.26
N ASN A 448 51.12 9.28 14.46
CA ASN A 448 51.42 8.08 15.23
C ASN A 448 50.30 7.75 16.22
N HIS A 449 49.93 6.48 16.20
CA HIS A 449 49.00 5.76 17.04
C HIS A 449 49.72 5.22 18.27
N VAL A 450 49.17 5.38 19.50
CA VAL A 450 49.29 4.40 20.60
C VAL A 450 48.07 4.56 21.54
N ASN A 451 47.44 3.42 21.85
CA ASN A 451 46.44 3.20 22.89
C ASN A 451 47.01 3.45 24.30
N GLU A 452 46.21 3.99 25.22
CA GLU A 452 46.33 3.64 26.63
C GLU A 452 44.98 3.68 27.35
N ILE A 453 44.77 2.64 28.14
CA ILE A 453 43.62 2.31 28.97
C ILE A 453 43.84 2.96 30.33
N GLU A 454 42.88 3.70 30.86
CA GLU A 454 42.77 3.91 32.31
C GLU A 454 41.31 3.77 32.79
N GLN A 455 41.12 2.81 33.68
CA GLN A 455 40.00 2.67 34.60
C GLN A 455 40.19 3.68 35.76
N VAL A 456 39.09 4.09 36.45
CA VAL A 456 38.96 4.36 37.91
C VAL A 456 37.58 5.01 38.19
N THR A 457 36.63 4.23 38.72
CA THR A 457 35.99 4.26 40.08
C THR A 457 34.77 5.17 40.28
N ILE A 458 33.63 4.50 40.51
CA ILE A 458 32.58 4.68 41.54
C ILE A 458 32.63 5.99 42.37
N ASP A 459 31.51 6.73 42.39
CA ASP A 459 30.92 7.17 43.67
C ASP A 459 29.39 7.35 43.58
N GLU A 460 28.70 6.80 44.58
CA GLU A 460 27.26 6.91 44.86
C GLU A 460 27.05 7.96 45.97
N ASN A 461 25.80 8.43 46.12
CA ASN A 461 25.25 9.37 47.11
C ASN A 461 25.40 10.87 46.84
N LEU A 462 24.26 11.52 46.62
CA LEU A 462 23.84 12.59 47.52
C LEU A 462 22.31 12.73 47.49
N ASP A 463 21.67 12.24 48.55
CA ASP A 463 20.30 12.54 48.93
C ASP A 463 20.25 13.83 49.76
N ALA A 464 19.08 14.46 49.74
CA ALA A 464 18.46 15.27 50.81
C ALA A 464 18.53 16.82 50.77
N LEU A 465 17.30 17.39 50.77
CA LEU A 465 16.80 18.60 51.43
C LEU A 465 17.06 19.97 50.79
N VAL A 466 15.99 20.62 50.29
CA VAL A 466 15.47 21.91 50.81
C VAL A 466 13.96 22.01 50.55
N GLN A 467 13.20 22.17 51.64
CA GLN A 467 11.84 22.69 51.69
C GLN A 467 11.87 24.22 51.57
N SER A 468 10.94 24.84 50.87
CA SER A 468 10.47 26.19 51.20
C SER A 468 9.09 26.45 50.59
N ASP A 469 8.12 26.64 51.48
CA ASP A 469 6.81 27.24 51.25
C ASP A 469 6.94 28.70 50.79
N SER A 470 6.05 29.13 49.88
CA SER A 470 5.47 30.48 49.91
C SER A 470 4.25 30.55 49.00
N ASP A 471 3.08 30.77 49.62
CA ASP A 471 1.83 31.21 49.02
C ASP A 471 1.99 32.58 48.33
N ASP A 472 1.40 32.75 47.15
CA ASP A 472 0.41 33.81 46.89
C ASP A 472 -0.25 33.68 45.50
N GLU A 473 -1.56 33.92 45.50
CA GLU A 473 -2.51 33.76 44.41
C GLU A 473 -2.37 34.81 43.28
N SER A 474 -2.69 34.41 42.04
CA SER A 474 -3.43 35.25 41.08
C SER A 474 -3.80 34.48 39.79
N GLY A 475 -5.03 33.98 39.74
CA GLY A 475 -5.99 34.15 38.63
C GLY A 475 -5.63 33.76 37.19
N GLY A 476 -6.27 32.70 36.69
CA GLY A 476 -6.44 32.44 35.25
C GLY A 476 -6.94 31.02 34.99
N GLY A 477 -8.25 30.86 34.83
CA GLY A 477 -8.89 29.56 34.74
C GLY A 477 -8.53 28.77 33.47
N ASP A 478 -8.33 27.46 33.66
CA ASP A 478 -8.66 26.45 32.66
C ASP A 478 -9.17 25.20 33.38
N SER A 479 -10.43 24.88 33.13
CA SER A 479 -11.15 23.77 33.76
C SER A 479 -10.86 22.49 32.98
N VAL A 480 -9.85 21.74 33.42
CA VAL A 480 -9.66 20.35 32.98
C VAL A 480 -10.79 19.50 33.56
N VAL A 481 -11.81 19.24 32.75
CA VAL A 481 -12.90 18.32 33.09
C VAL A 481 -12.41 16.88 32.91
N SER A 482 -12.19 16.19 34.04
CA SER A 482 -12.02 14.73 34.09
C SER A 482 -13.24 14.04 33.47
N LEU A 483 -12.97 13.08 32.57
CA LEU A 483 -13.97 12.37 31.77
C LEU A 483 -14.22 10.96 32.32
N ASP A 484 -14.34 10.80 33.64
CA ASP A 484 -14.60 9.51 34.30
C ASP A 484 -16.09 9.28 34.64
N ALA A 485 -17.02 9.97 33.96
CA ALA A 485 -18.44 9.98 34.33
C ALA A 485 -19.39 9.30 33.31
N TYR A 486 -18.99 8.19 32.69
CA TYR A 486 -19.87 7.46 31.74
C TYR A 486 -20.10 5.96 32.03
N GLU A 487 -19.72 5.44 33.20
CA GLU A 487 -19.99 4.04 33.55
C GLU A 487 -21.13 3.81 34.55
N ASP A 488 -21.76 4.85 35.12
CA ASP A 488 -22.72 4.67 36.21
C ASP A 488 -24.12 5.20 35.91
N LEU A 489 -24.84 4.58 34.97
CA LEU A 489 -26.31 4.69 34.82
C LEU A 489 -26.92 3.40 34.23
N SER A 490 -26.81 2.30 34.96
CA SER A 490 -27.74 1.16 34.88
C SER A 490 -28.33 0.92 36.26
N ASP A 491 -29.55 1.41 36.51
CA ASP A 491 -30.23 1.19 37.78
C ASP A 491 -31.12 -0.07 37.67
N ASN A 492 -30.72 -1.09 38.42
CA ASN A 492 -31.41 -2.28 38.95
C ASN A 492 -32.15 -3.26 38.01
N ASP A 493 -31.50 -4.39 37.74
CA ASP A 493 -31.89 -5.67 38.35
C ASP A 493 -30.60 -6.47 38.67
N ASP A 494 -30.57 -7.09 39.85
CA ASP A 494 -29.47 -7.87 40.43
C ASP A 494 -28.95 -9.00 39.49
N ASP A 495 -27.64 -9.29 39.61
CA ASP A 495 -26.90 -10.48 39.11
C ASP A 495 -26.10 -10.41 37.78
N ASP A 496 -25.23 -9.40 37.57
CA ASP A 496 -24.11 -9.60 36.61
C ASP A 496 -22.79 -8.90 36.98
N LYS A 497 -22.01 -9.54 37.87
CA LYS A 497 -20.62 -9.16 38.18
C LYS A 497 -19.64 -9.74 37.16
N GLY A 498 -19.82 -9.44 35.87
CA GLY A 498 -19.10 -10.12 34.79
C GLY A 498 -18.09 -9.31 33.98
N ASN A 499 -18.15 -7.97 33.95
CA ASN A 499 -17.48 -7.23 32.86
C ASN A 499 -16.67 -6.00 33.30
N GLN A 500 -15.72 -6.19 34.22
CA GLN A 500 -14.70 -5.18 34.52
C GLN A 500 -13.57 -5.24 33.47
N VAL A 501 -13.11 -4.08 33.00
CA VAL A 501 -11.91 -3.95 32.18
C VAL A 501 -10.71 -4.39 33.03
N VAL A 502 -10.14 -5.55 32.74
CA VAL A 502 -8.97 -6.08 33.45
C VAL A 502 -7.77 -5.25 33.00
N SER A 503 -7.15 -4.49 33.91
CA SER A 503 -5.91 -3.78 33.62
C SER A 503 -4.81 -4.77 33.23
N SER A 504 -3.80 -4.37 32.45
CA SER A 504 -2.69 -5.25 32.07
C SER A 504 -1.98 -5.86 33.29
N SER A 505 -1.92 -5.11 34.40
CA SER A 505 -1.42 -5.57 35.70
C SER A 505 -2.28 -6.68 36.32
N ASP A 506 -3.60 -6.58 36.19
CA ASP A 506 -4.52 -7.56 36.77
C ASP A 506 -4.48 -8.87 35.97
N ALA A 507 -4.26 -8.79 34.66
CA ALA A 507 -4.17 -9.95 33.79
C ALA A 507 -2.95 -10.83 34.09
N GLU A 508 -1.79 -10.24 34.39
CA GLU A 508 -0.60 -11.00 34.80
C GLU A 508 -0.79 -11.67 36.17
N MET A 509 -1.39 -10.96 37.13
CA MET A 509 -1.73 -11.52 38.44
C MET A 509 -2.70 -12.71 38.32
N ILE A 510 -3.71 -12.61 37.46
CA ILE A 510 -4.66 -13.70 37.16
C ILE A 510 -3.92 -14.93 36.62
N ILE A 511 -3.01 -14.74 35.65
CA ILE A 511 -2.26 -15.85 35.05
C ILE A 511 -1.38 -16.53 36.10
N ASP A 512 -0.65 -15.76 36.92
CA ASP A 512 0.21 -16.32 37.96
C ASP A 512 -0.59 -16.98 39.09
N GLN A 513 -1.80 -16.48 39.38
CA GLN A 513 -2.72 -17.10 40.33
C GLN A 513 -3.30 -18.42 39.82
N VAL A 514 -3.50 -18.62 38.52
CA VAL A 514 -3.92 -19.93 38.00
C VAL A 514 -2.74 -20.91 37.90
N LEU A 515 -1.54 -20.39 37.65
CA LEU A 515 -0.33 -21.20 37.50
C LEU A 515 0.35 -21.58 38.83
N GLN A 516 -0.25 -21.34 40.00
CA GLN A 516 0.23 -21.65 41.37
C GLN A 516 1.10 -22.93 41.50
N ASN A 517 2.37 -22.86 41.09
CA ASN A 517 3.38 -23.94 41.02
C ASN A 517 3.27 -24.95 39.85
N ARG A 518 2.44 -24.72 38.83
CA ARG A 518 2.39 -25.52 37.59
C ARG A 518 3.27 -24.87 36.50
N ALA A 519 4.05 -25.68 35.78
CA ALA A 519 4.90 -25.16 34.71
C ALA A 519 4.04 -24.67 33.53
N PRO A 520 4.24 -23.42 33.03
CA PRO A 520 3.48 -22.91 31.90
C PRO A 520 3.85 -23.65 30.61
N LEU A 521 2.86 -23.83 29.73
CA LEU A 521 3.12 -24.34 28.38
C LEU A 521 3.83 -23.27 27.54
N VAL A 522 4.75 -23.73 26.69
CA VAL A 522 5.60 -22.84 25.86
C VAL A 522 5.21 -22.91 24.39
N TYR A 523 4.70 -24.06 23.92
CA TYR A 523 4.41 -24.30 22.51
C TYR A 523 2.90 -24.27 22.23
N LEU A 524 2.50 -23.63 21.11
CA LEU A 524 1.10 -23.50 20.72
C LEU A 524 0.40 -24.84 20.50
N TRP A 525 1.10 -25.83 19.94
CA TRP A 525 0.53 -27.16 19.75
C TRP A 525 0.18 -27.85 21.09
N GLN A 526 1.01 -27.67 22.13
CA GLN A 526 0.73 -28.23 23.46
C GLN A 526 -0.48 -27.54 24.09
N VAL A 527 -0.58 -26.22 23.91
CA VAL A 527 -1.72 -25.44 24.38
C VAL A 527 -3.00 -25.89 23.69
N LYS A 528 -2.99 -26.06 22.37
CA LYS A 528 -4.14 -26.56 21.61
C LYS A 528 -4.57 -27.94 22.09
N GLU A 529 -3.65 -28.90 22.17
CA GLU A 529 -3.96 -30.26 22.66
C GLU A 529 -4.53 -30.21 24.08
N GLY A 530 -3.94 -29.40 24.97
CA GLY A 530 -4.41 -29.26 26.35
C GLY A 530 -5.80 -28.63 26.47
N LEU A 531 -6.16 -27.70 25.58
CA LEU A 531 -7.50 -27.10 25.54
C LEU A 531 -8.58 -28.06 25.02
N VAL A 532 -8.20 -29.07 24.22
CA VAL A 532 -9.13 -30.07 23.67
C VAL A 532 -9.30 -31.27 24.62
N MET A 533 -8.42 -31.42 25.62
CA MET A 533 -8.48 -32.50 26.61
C MET A 533 -9.59 -32.27 27.65
N GLU A 534 -10.84 -32.46 27.25
CA GLU A 534 -12.06 -32.22 28.07
C GLU A 534 -12.12 -33.03 29.38
N ASP A 535 -11.30 -34.06 29.55
CA ASP A 535 -11.31 -34.94 30.73
C ASP A 535 -10.26 -34.58 31.80
N ASN A 536 -9.38 -33.60 31.54
CA ASN A 536 -8.26 -33.29 32.43
C ASN A 536 -8.19 -31.80 32.83
N ARG A 537 -8.86 -31.48 33.93
CA ARG A 537 -8.90 -30.14 34.55
C ARG A 537 -7.54 -29.46 34.59
N ASP A 538 -6.54 -30.12 35.17
CA ASP A 538 -5.22 -29.51 35.41
C ASP A 538 -4.55 -29.10 34.09
N VAL A 539 -4.69 -29.91 33.05
CA VAL A 539 -4.10 -29.66 31.73
C VAL A 539 -4.85 -28.53 31.01
N THR A 540 -6.18 -28.53 31.06
CA THR A 540 -7.00 -27.48 30.42
C THR A 540 -6.80 -26.12 31.09
N GLU A 541 -6.77 -26.06 32.43
CA GLU A 541 -6.50 -24.83 33.19
C GLU A 541 -5.11 -24.26 32.87
N VAL A 542 -4.07 -25.11 32.86
CA VAL A 542 -2.70 -24.68 32.53
C VAL A 542 -2.60 -24.22 31.08
N ALA A 543 -3.27 -24.90 30.15
CA ALA A 543 -3.28 -24.51 28.74
C ALA A 543 -3.94 -23.14 28.53
N LEU A 544 -5.11 -22.91 29.14
CA LEU A 544 -5.82 -21.65 29.05
C LEU A 544 -5.04 -20.50 29.71
N ALA A 545 -4.42 -20.72 30.87
CA ALA A 545 -3.60 -19.71 31.56
C ALA A 545 -2.30 -19.39 30.81
N SER A 546 -1.71 -20.38 30.12
CA SER A 546 -0.46 -20.18 29.36
C SER A 546 -0.68 -19.46 28.03
N LEU A 547 -1.86 -19.62 27.41
CA LEU A 547 -2.13 -19.18 26.05
C LEU A 547 -1.88 -17.67 25.81
N PRO A 548 -2.35 -16.72 26.66
CA PRO A 548 -2.09 -15.30 26.45
C PRO A 548 -0.59 -14.97 26.36
N ARG A 549 0.22 -15.58 27.24
CA ARG A 549 1.68 -15.39 27.27
C ARG A 549 2.37 -16.00 26.05
N VAL A 550 1.90 -17.15 25.57
CA VAL A 550 2.44 -17.79 24.36
C VAL A 550 2.13 -16.94 23.13
N ILE A 551 0.91 -16.43 23.01
CA ILE A 551 0.53 -15.54 21.89
C ILE A 551 1.36 -14.25 21.90
N ALA A 552 1.52 -13.62 23.07
CA ALA A 552 2.29 -12.38 23.22
C ALA A 552 3.77 -12.52 22.79
N ARG A 553 4.34 -13.73 22.85
CA ARG A 553 5.70 -14.04 22.39
C ARG A 553 5.84 -14.15 20.87
N GLN A 554 4.72 -14.17 20.12
CA GLN A 554 4.68 -14.27 18.66
C GLN A 554 5.53 -15.42 18.07
N PRO A 555 5.22 -16.69 18.39
CA PRO A 555 5.94 -17.82 17.81
C PRO A 555 5.68 -17.94 16.30
N HIS A 556 6.62 -18.52 15.56
CA HIS A 556 6.58 -18.57 14.08
C HIS A 556 5.37 -19.31 13.49
N ASP A 557 4.81 -20.28 14.22
CA ASP A 557 3.65 -21.08 13.85
C ASP A 557 2.30 -20.42 14.22
N LEU A 558 2.32 -19.26 14.90
CA LEU A 558 1.10 -18.57 15.35
C LEU A 558 0.10 -18.31 14.22
N HIS A 559 0.58 -17.82 13.06
CA HIS A 559 -0.30 -17.52 11.93
C HIS A 559 -0.97 -18.78 11.35
N HIS A 560 -0.29 -19.94 11.39
CA HIS A 560 -0.85 -21.20 10.90
C HIS A 560 -1.85 -21.80 11.90
N MET A 561 -1.59 -21.67 13.20
CA MET A 561 -2.42 -22.25 14.26
C MET A 561 -3.57 -21.33 14.72
N ALA A 562 -3.54 -20.03 14.41
CA ALA A 562 -4.49 -19.04 14.91
C ALA A 562 -5.96 -19.41 14.63
N GLY A 563 -6.28 -19.90 13.43
CA GLY A 563 -7.65 -20.26 13.07
C GLY A 563 -8.20 -21.43 13.88
N GLU A 564 -7.37 -22.47 14.11
CA GLU A 564 -7.75 -23.63 14.92
C GLU A 564 -7.89 -23.25 16.39
N ILE A 565 -6.93 -22.50 16.95
CA ILE A 565 -6.96 -22.05 18.34
C ILE A 565 -8.18 -21.15 18.59
N THR A 566 -8.49 -20.23 17.67
CA THR A 566 -9.70 -19.39 17.76
C THR A 566 -10.95 -20.26 17.81
N THR A 567 -11.04 -21.28 16.94
CA THR A 567 -12.19 -22.19 16.90
C THR A 567 -12.35 -22.98 18.20
N VAL A 568 -11.23 -23.43 18.78
CA VAL A 568 -11.21 -24.11 20.09
C VAL A 568 -11.71 -23.15 21.18
N LEU A 569 -11.17 -21.93 21.27
CA LEU A 569 -11.59 -20.92 22.25
C LEU A 569 -13.07 -20.53 22.14
N LEU A 570 -13.62 -20.48 20.93
CA LEU A 570 -15.04 -20.17 20.71
C LEU A 570 -15.98 -21.29 21.17
N ARG A 571 -15.51 -22.53 21.19
CA ARG A 571 -16.27 -23.72 21.63
C ARG A 571 -15.99 -24.12 23.07
N LEU A 572 -14.95 -23.54 23.68
CA LEU A 572 -14.54 -23.87 25.03
C LEU A 572 -15.59 -23.39 26.03
N ASP A 573 -16.10 -24.33 26.82
CA ASP A 573 -17.02 -24.10 27.93
C ASP A 573 -16.32 -24.33 29.26
N ASP A 574 -16.71 -23.58 30.30
CA ASP A 574 -16.10 -23.69 31.64
C ASP A 574 -16.62 -24.91 32.42
N SER A 575 -16.24 -26.10 31.96
CA SER A 575 -16.67 -27.36 32.58
C SER A 575 -16.05 -27.60 33.97
N PHE A 576 -14.98 -26.86 34.31
CA PHE A 576 -14.16 -27.11 35.50
C PHE A 576 -14.24 -26.01 36.56
N GLN A 577 -15.03 -24.95 36.34
CA GLN A 577 -15.06 -23.75 37.17
C GLN A 577 -13.66 -23.15 37.31
N THR A 578 -13.02 -22.95 36.17
CA THR A 578 -11.66 -22.44 36.06
C THR A 578 -11.63 -21.01 36.59
N LEU A 579 -10.70 -20.71 37.49
CA LEU A 579 -10.53 -19.38 38.04
C LEU A 579 -10.25 -18.38 36.89
N HIS A 580 -11.05 -17.31 36.81
CA HIS A 580 -10.96 -16.28 35.78
C HIS A 580 -11.06 -16.80 34.33
N PHE A 581 -11.81 -17.89 34.09
CA PHE A 581 -12.00 -18.50 32.78
C PHE A 581 -12.29 -17.48 31.66
N GLU A 582 -13.35 -16.68 31.82
CA GLU A 582 -13.76 -15.72 30.78
C GLU A 582 -12.73 -14.62 30.56
N ALA A 583 -12.00 -14.21 31.60
CA ALA A 583 -10.94 -13.22 31.46
C ALA A 583 -9.75 -13.78 30.65
N LEU A 584 -9.31 -15.01 30.93
CA LEU A 584 -8.23 -15.67 30.20
C LEU A 584 -8.60 -15.99 28.74
N ARG A 585 -9.85 -16.45 28.53
CA ARG A 585 -10.42 -16.70 27.21
C ARG A 585 -10.48 -15.41 26.39
N ARG A 586 -11.02 -14.33 26.98
CA ARG A 586 -11.08 -13.01 26.35
C ARG A 586 -9.68 -12.48 26.03
N GLN A 587 -8.74 -12.55 26.95
CA GLN A 587 -7.37 -12.08 26.73
C GLN A 587 -6.66 -12.86 25.62
N SER A 588 -6.91 -14.17 25.51
CA SER A 588 -6.40 -14.99 24.42
C SER A 588 -7.00 -14.58 23.07
N LEU A 589 -8.32 -14.34 23.00
CA LEU A 589 -8.99 -13.83 21.80
C LEU A 589 -8.49 -12.44 21.40
N VAL A 590 -8.30 -11.54 22.38
CA VAL A 590 -7.72 -10.21 22.16
C VAL A 590 -6.30 -10.32 21.60
N GLY A 591 -5.45 -11.17 22.20
CA GLY A 591 -4.08 -11.40 21.71
C GLY A 591 -4.04 -11.93 20.28
N LEU A 592 -4.95 -12.85 19.93
CA LEU A 592 -5.08 -13.35 18.56
C LEU A 592 -5.52 -12.24 17.58
N CYS A 593 -6.48 -11.40 17.97
CA CYS A 593 -6.91 -10.24 17.18
C CYS A 593 -5.78 -9.20 17.01
N VAL A 594 -4.91 -9.01 18.00
CA VAL A 594 -3.79 -8.04 17.93
C VAL A 594 -2.66 -8.55 17.04
N HIS A 595 -2.32 -9.84 17.13
CA HIS A 595 -1.11 -10.39 16.49
C HIS A 595 -1.37 -11.10 15.14
N VAL A 596 -2.57 -11.63 14.90
CA VAL A 596 -2.95 -12.29 13.63
C VAL A 596 -4.37 -11.90 13.18
N PRO A 597 -4.65 -10.60 12.99
CA PRO A 597 -5.98 -10.13 12.63
C PRO A 597 -6.46 -10.59 11.26
N ASP A 598 -5.57 -10.80 10.29
CA ASP A 598 -5.94 -11.19 8.92
C ASP A 598 -6.66 -12.54 8.86
N VAL A 599 -6.27 -13.47 9.74
CA VAL A 599 -6.87 -14.80 9.84
C VAL A 599 -8.09 -14.78 10.78
N VAL A 600 -7.97 -14.07 11.91
CA VAL A 600 -8.93 -14.15 13.01
C VAL A 600 -10.16 -13.28 12.75
N THR A 601 -9.99 -12.08 12.18
CA THR A 601 -11.09 -11.11 11.96
C THR A 601 -12.19 -11.68 11.06
N PRO A 602 -11.89 -12.30 9.90
CA PRO A 602 -12.93 -12.90 9.06
C PRO A 602 -13.70 -14.01 9.80
N LEU A 603 -13.00 -14.89 10.51
CA LEU A 603 -13.61 -16.00 11.27
C LEU A 603 -14.57 -15.49 12.35
N LEU A 604 -14.16 -14.45 13.09
CA LEU A 604 -14.98 -13.84 14.13
C LEU A 604 -16.19 -13.10 13.55
N CYS A 605 -16.01 -12.39 12.43
CA CYS A 605 -17.12 -11.68 11.76
C CYS A 605 -18.16 -12.67 11.21
N ASP A 606 -17.72 -13.77 10.60
CA ASP A 606 -18.63 -14.84 10.15
C ASP A 606 -19.42 -15.43 11.33
N TYR A 607 -18.77 -15.65 12.47
CA TYR A 607 -19.42 -16.14 13.69
C TYR A 607 -20.46 -15.17 14.26
N ILE A 608 -20.18 -13.86 14.26
CA ILE A 608 -21.12 -12.82 14.75
C ILE A 608 -22.42 -12.85 13.94
N TYR A 609 -22.32 -12.95 12.61
CA TYR A 609 -23.48 -12.86 11.73
C TYR A 609 -24.21 -14.18 11.47
N ASP A 610 -23.67 -15.31 11.95
CA ASP A 610 -24.30 -16.63 11.90
C ASP A 610 -25.47 -16.73 12.90
N ASN A 611 -26.68 -16.92 12.40
CA ASN A 611 -27.90 -16.99 13.21
C ASN A 611 -27.97 -18.23 14.11
N GLN A 612 -27.18 -19.27 13.84
CA GLN A 612 -27.17 -20.52 14.61
C GLN A 612 -26.33 -20.43 15.89
N ARG A 613 -25.59 -19.33 16.10
CA ARG A 613 -24.67 -19.16 17.22
C ARG A 613 -25.30 -18.47 18.42
N LEU A 614 -24.83 -18.87 19.61
CA LEU A 614 -25.24 -18.28 20.87
C LEU A 614 -24.98 -16.78 20.91
N PHE A 615 -26.00 -16.02 21.30
CA PHE A 615 -25.95 -14.56 21.34
C PHE A 615 -24.86 -14.04 22.28
N GLN A 616 -24.69 -14.67 23.45
CA GLN A 616 -23.66 -14.28 24.43
C GLN A 616 -22.24 -14.37 23.86
N THR A 617 -21.94 -15.41 23.08
CA THR A 617 -20.64 -15.55 22.42
C THR A 617 -20.40 -14.45 21.40
N LYS A 618 -21.44 -14.00 20.68
CA LYS A 618 -21.33 -12.88 19.74
C LYS A 618 -20.96 -11.59 20.46
N LEU A 619 -21.55 -11.33 21.63
CA LEU A 619 -21.21 -10.18 22.45
C LEU A 619 -19.78 -10.26 22.97
N ALA A 620 -19.34 -11.43 23.43
CA ALA A 620 -17.97 -11.65 23.89
C ALA A 620 -16.95 -11.39 22.76
N ILE A 621 -17.24 -11.84 21.54
CA ILE A 621 -16.41 -11.56 20.36
C ILE A 621 -16.37 -10.04 20.07
N LEU A 622 -17.52 -9.37 20.07
CA LEU A 622 -17.60 -7.93 19.81
C LEU A 622 -16.84 -7.09 20.86
N SER A 623 -16.86 -7.51 22.12
CA SER A 623 -16.04 -6.91 23.19
C SER A 623 -14.55 -7.15 22.94
N ALA A 624 -14.16 -8.39 22.60
CA ALA A 624 -12.76 -8.73 22.33
C ALA A 624 -12.21 -7.95 21.12
N ILE A 625 -13.00 -7.73 20.06
CA ILE A 625 -12.60 -6.89 18.93
C ILE A 625 -12.43 -5.43 19.37
N GLY A 626 -13.35 -4.90 20.18
CA GLY A 626 -13.25 -3.54 20.73
C GLY A 626 -11.99 -3.34 21.57
N ASP A 627 -11.67 -4.31 22.43
CA ASP A 627 -10.49 -4.29 23.31
C ASP A 627 -9.19 -4.46 22.49
N ALA A 628 -9.21 -5.32 21.47
CA ALA A 628 -8.10 -5.47 20.54
C ALA A 628 -7.83 -4.20 19.74
N ALA A 629 -8.88 -3.51 19.29
CA ALA A 629 -8.74 -2.25 18.56
C ALA A 629 -8.02 -1.18 19.40
N THR A 630 -8.30 -1.12 20.71
CA THR A 630 -7.60 -0.22 21.65
C THR A 630 -6.19 -0.69 22.01
N ALA A 631 -5.93 -2.00 21.99
CA ALA A 631 -4.63 -2.57 22.29
C ALA A 631 -3.63 -2.45 21.11
N ILE A 632 -4.13 -2.33 19.88
CA ILE A 632 -3.28 -2.02 18.72
C ILE A 632 -2.87 -0.54 18.81
N PRO A 633 -1.57 -0.22 18.92
CA PRO A 633 -1.13 1.17 19.03
C PRO A 633 -1.41 1.92 17.73
N SER A 634 -2.36 2.85 17.78
CA SER A 634 -2.77 3.74 16.69
C SER A 634 -1.71 4.79 16.33
N SER A 635 -0.70 4.90 17.18
CA SER A 635 0.47 5.76 17.03
C SER A 635 1.68 4.95 17.50
N ARG A 636 2.73 4.86 16.69
CA ARG A 636 4.07 4.55 17.22
C ARG A 636 4.46 5.71 18.13
N SER A 637 4.02 5.64 19.39
CA SER A 637 4.70 6.33 20.47
C SER A 637 6.12 5.77 20.51
N ILE A 638 7.06 6.70 20.52
CA ILE A 638 8.50 6.51 20.46
C ILE A 638 8.94 5.71 21.68
N LEU A 639 9.24 4.42 21.48
CA LEU A 639 10.15 3.67 22.34
C LEU A 639 11.24 3.06 21.43
N PRO A 640 12.52 3.14 21.83
CA PRO A 640 13.63 2.69 21.01
C PRO A 640 13.60 1.16 20.85
N PRO A 641 13.93 0.62 19.66
CA PRO A 641 13.97 -0.82 19.45
C PRO A 641 15.22 -1.40 20.09
N SER A 642 15.08 -1.95 21.29
CA SER A 642 16.07 -2.86 21.85
C SER A 642 15.90 -4.25 21.24
N ARG A 643 16.12 -4.40 19.92
CA ARG A 643 16.56 -5.63 19.22
C ARG A 643 16.64 -5.44 17.70
N PRO A 644 17.65 -6.00 17.01
CA PRO A 644 17.83 -5.81 15.55
C PRO A 644 16.81 -6.61 14.74
N THR A 645 16.06 -5.91 13.90
CA THR A 645 15.02 -6.44 13.01
C THR A 645 15.62 -6.91 11.67
N TRP A 646 16.45 -7.95 11.68
CA TRP A 646 16.91 -8.59 10.42
C TRP A 646 16.69 -10.11 10.39
N MET A 647 15.69 -10.59 11.12
CA MET A 647 15.07 -11.91 10.92
C MET A 647 13.59 -11.82 11.27
N ASN A 648 12.75 -11.42 10.31
CA ASN A 648 11.33 -11.79 10.28
C ASN A 648 10.78 -11.48 8.88
N SER A 649 10.36 -12.53 8.19
CA SER A 649 9.62 -12.47 6.94
C SER A 649 8.35 -11.63 7.13
N GLY A 650 8.17 -10.58 6.32
CA GLY A 650 6.89 -9.90 6.11
C GLY A 650 6.23 -9.26 7.35
N GLY A 651 6.84 -8.22 7.92
CA GLY A 651 6.19 -7.43 8.98
C GLY A 651 5.03 -6.56 8.45
N GLN A 652 3.84 -7.15 8.28
CA GLN A 652 2.62 -6.38 8.08
C GLN A 652 2.35 -5.52 9.34
N SER A 653 2.20 -4.22 9.15
CA SER A 653 1.71 -3.35 10.22
C SER A 653 0.20 -3.44 10.25
N PHE A 654 -0.35 -4.00 11.32
CA PHE A 654 -1.79 -4.12 11.53
C PHE A 654 -2.36 -2.81 12.08
N TRP A 655 -3.55 -2.44 11.62
CA TRP A 655 -4.22 -1.19 12.01
C TRP A 655 -5.60 -1.51 12.59
N PRO A 656 -6.11 -0.75 13.58
CA PRO A 656 -7.46 -0.96 14.11
C PRO A 656 -8.54 -0.94 13.00
N ALA A 657 -8.29 -0.17 11.93
CA ALA A 657 -9.15 -0.07 10.74
C ALA A 657 -9.50 -1.41 10.08
N GLN A 658 -8.68 -2.45 10.22
CA GLN A 658 -8.91 -3.77 9.63
C GLN A 658 -10.19 -4.45 10.15
N PHE A 659 -10.61 -4.13 11.39
CA PHE A 659 -11.84 -4.69 11.98
C PHE A 659 -13.11 -4.01 11.45
N PHE A 660 -12.98 -2.82 10.86
CA PHE A 660 -14.12 -1.94 10.63
C PHE A 660 -15.04 -2.43 9.50
N PHE A 661 -14.51 -2.62 8.29
CA PHE A 661 -15.31 -3.03 7.13
C PHE A 661 -15.85 -4.47 7.23
N PRO A 662 -15.11 -5.45 7.76
CA PRO A 662 -15.64 -6.80 8.01
C PRO A 662 -16.84 -6.79 8.97
N LEU A 663 -16.88 -5.88 9.94
CA LEU A 663 -18.06 -5.69 10.79
C LEU A 663 -19.16 -4.90 10.09
N LEU A 664 -18.83 -3.84 9.35
CA LEU A 664 -19.82 -2.94 8.74
C LEU A 664 -20.59 -3.59 7.57
N ASN A 665 -19.88 -4.23 6.64
CA ASN A 665 -20.44 -4.65 5.36
C ASN A 665 -21.56 -5.70 5.51
N PRO A 666 -21.42 -6.76 6.34
CA PRO A 666 -22.50 -7.73 6.54
C PRO A 666 -23.73 -7.11 7.21
N LEU A 667 -23.55 -6.16 8.14
CA LEU A 667 -24.65 -5.43 8.75
C LEU A 667 -25.43 -4.61 7.71
N GLN A 668 -24.71 -3.86 6.87
CA GLN A 668 -25.32 -3.08 5.79
C GLN A 668 -26.07 -3.98 4.79
N ALA A 669 -25.49 -5.13 4.44
CA ALA A 669 -26.15 -6.11 3.58
C ALA A 669 -27.45 -6.65 4.20
N LYS A 670 -27.44 -7.03 5.49
CA LYS A 670 -28.65 -7.45 6.22
C LYS A 670 -29.72 -6.35 6.23
N LEU A 671 -29.33 -5.10 6.44
CA LEU A 671 -30.25 -3.95 6.43
C LEU A 671 -30.87 -3.69 5.05
N MET A 672 -30.08 -3.82 3.97
CA MET A 672 -30.55 -3.65 2.58
C MET A 672 -31.52 -4.75 2.13
N LEU A 673 -31.27 -6.00 2.52
CA LEU A 673 -32.19 -7.12 2.24
C LEU A 673 -33.55 -6.91 2.90
N HIS A 674 -33.58 -6.29 4.08
CA HIS A 674 -34.83 -5.97 4.77
C HIS A 674 -35.56 -4.76 4.13
N ALA A 675 -34.84 -3.81 3.53
CA ALA A 675 -35.42 -2.66 2.84
C ALA A 675 -36.06 -3.00 1.49
N THR A 676 -35.65 -4.11 0.85
CA THR A 676 -36.06 -4.48 -0.53
C THR A 676 -37.18 -5.52 -0.60
N ARG A 677 -37.68 -6.04 0.54
CA ARG A 677 -38.84 -6.96 0.56
C ARG A 677 -40.15 -6.16 0.37
N PRO A 678 -40.90 -6.34 -0.73
CA PRO A 678 -42.21 -5.72 -0.88
C PRO A 678 -43.20 -6.40 0.08
N GLN A 679 -43.94 -5.61 0.87
CA GLN A 679 -45.08 -6.08 1.63
C GLN A 679 -46.24 -6.47 0.70
N THR A 680 -46.16 -7.63 0.04
CA THR A 680 -47.30 -8.20 -0.68
C THR A 680 -48.12 -9.08 0.25
N ARG A 681 -49.08 -8.47 0.98
CA ARG A 681 -50.30 -9.19 1.34
C ARG A 681 -51.10 -9.39 0.05
N LEU A 682 -51.26 -10.63 -0.41
CA LEU A 682 -52.49 -11.22 -1.00
C LEU A 682 -52.20 -12.55 -1.74
N LEU A 683 -52.85 -13.62 -1.25
CA LEU A 683 -53.43 -14.77 -1.98
C LEU A 683 -52.53 -15.66 -2.90
N LYS A 684 -52.13 -16.85 -2.42
CA LYS A 684 -52.59 -18.19 -2.90
C LYS A 684 -51.87 -19.38 -2.23
N PRO A 685 -52.42 -20.62 -2.33
CA PRO A 685 -52.28 -21.66 -1.31
C PRO A 685 -51.26 -22.77 -1.64
N GLN A 686 -50.74 -23.33 -0.54
CA GLN A 686 -50.32 -24.72 -0.31
C GLN A 686 -49.43 -25.43 -1.35
N ALA A 687 -48.15 -25.56 -0.97
CA ALA A 687 -47.47 -26.87 -0.91
C ALA A 687 -46.52 -26.87 0.30
N SER A 688 -46.87 -27.74 1.26
CA SER A 688 -46.18 -28.28 2.46
C SER A 688 -44.83 -27.75 2.99
N PRO A 689 -44.60 -27.86 4.32
CA PRO A 689 -43.80 -26.94 5.11
C PRO A 689 -42.40 -27.49 5.48
N SER A 690 -41.38 -26.62 5.47
CA SER A 690 -40.24 -26.79 6.37
C SER A 690 -40.34 -25.74 7.46
N TRP A 691 -40.44 -26.21 8.70
CA TRP A 691 -40.56 -25.41 9.91
C TRP A 691 -39.41 -24.40 10.04
N GLY A 692 -39.80 -23.15 10.32
CA GLY A 692 -38.94 -21.99 10.50
C GLY A 692 -39.74 -20.74 10.15
N GLU A 693 -40.67 -20.36 11.04
CA GLU A 693 -41.60 -19.25 10.87
C GLU A 693 -40.88 -17.93 10.56
N ASP A 694 -40.90 -17.53 9.29
CA ASP A 694 -40.62 -16.19 8.80
C ASP A 694 -41.75 -15.23 9.26
N THR A 695 -41.73 -14.81 10.52
CA THR A 695 -42.45 -13.59 10.91
C THR A 695 -41.60 -12.40 10.49
N GLY A 696 -42.11 -11.57 9.56
CA GLY A 696 -41.47 -10.35 9.08
C GLY A 696 -41.31 -9.22 10.12
N GLN A 697 -41.13 -9.55 11.39
CA GLN A 697 -40.63 -8.67 12.44
C GLN A 697 -39.11 -8.86 12.53
N ARG A 698 -38.33 -7.77 12.51
CA ARG A 698 -36.94 -7.84 12.98
C ARG A 698 -36.97 -8.45 14.38
N HIS A 699 -36.26 -9.56 14.59
CA HIS A 699 -36.16 -10.14 15.92
C HIS A 699 -35.47 -9.11 16.82
N VAL A 700 -36.00 -8.91 18.04
CA VAL A 700 -35.41 -7.99 19.03
C VAL A 700 -33.92 -8.27 19.26
N LEU A 701 -33.52 -9.53 19.16
CA LEU A 701 -32.12 -9.98 19.24
C LEU A 701 -31.24 -9.44 18.09
N ASP A 702 -31.78 -9.29 16.89
CA ASP A 702 -31.04 -8.71 15.75
C ASP A 702 -30.81 -7.22 15.96
N ASP A 703 -31.81 -6.51 16.49
CA ASP A 703 -31.68 -5.09 16.83
C ASP A 703 -30.73 -4.88 18.02
N LEU A 704 -30.73 -5.80 19.00
CA LEU A 704 -29.77 -5.80 20.10
C LEU A 704 -28.35 -6.09 19.59
N LEU A 705 -28.17 -7.05 18.68
CA LEU A 705 -26.89 -7.33 18.04
C LEU A 705 -26.39 -6.10 17.28
N MET A 706 -27.27 -5.44 16.53
CA MET A 706 -26.95 -4.21 15.80
C MET A 706 -26.45 -3.11 16.74
N ALA A 707 -27.09 -2.92 17.90
CA ALA A 707 -26.62 -1.95 18.88
C ALA A 707 -25.16 -2.24 19.31
N HIS A 708 -24.82 -3.49 19.59
CA HIS A 708 -23.45 -3.87 19.97
C HIS A 708 -22.47 -3.75 18.81
N VAL A 709 -22.86 -4.09 17.58
CA VAL A 709 -22.03 -3.87 16.39
C VAL A 709 -21.75 -2.38 16.18
N LEU A 710 -22.77 -1.50 16.30
CA LEU A 710 -22.60 -0.05 16.22
C LEU A 710 -21.66 0.47 17.30
N HIS A 711 -21.76 -0.06 18.52
CA HIS A 711 -20.86 0.26 19.61
C HIS A 711 -19.41 -0.12 19.29
N THR A 712 -19.18 -1.36 18.84
CA THR A 712 -17.83 -1.84 18.47
C THR A 712 -17.26 -1.05 17.29
N LEU A 713 -18.06 -0.73 16.27
CA LEU A 713 -17.65 0.13 15.15
C LEU A 713 -17.21 1.52 15.63
N ALA A 714 -17.93 2.11 16.59
CA ALA A 714 -17.57 3.40 17.19
C ALA A 714 -16.24 3.31 17.96
N ARG A 715 -16.04 2.25 18.76
CA ARG A 715 -14.76 1.99 19.47
C ARG A 715 -13.59 1.79 18.49
N VAL A 716 -13.80 1.03 17.41
CA VAL A 716 -12.78 0.81 16.37
C VAL A 716 -12.45 2.11 15.64
N LEU A 717 -13.45 2.94 15.33
CA LEU A 717 -13.25 4.25 14.68
C LEU A 717 -12.44 5.20 15.58
N GLU A 718 -12.80 5.27 16.86
CA GLU A 718 -12.06 6.04 17.86
C GLU A 718 -10.62 5.56 18.00
N ALA A 719 -10.43 4.25 18.18
CA ALA A 719 -9.11 3.63 18.28
C ALA A 719 -8.30 3.83 16.99
N THR A 720 -8.91 3.98 15.82
CA THR A 720 -8.16 4.24 14.57
C THR A 720 -7.49 5.63 14.59
N GLY A 721 -8.07 6.61 15.29
CA GLY A 721 -7.49 7.93 15.55
C GLY A 721 -7.38 8.86 14.33
N LYS A 722 -7.43 10.19 14.55
CA LYS A 722 -7.56 11.22 13.48
C LYS A 722 -6.47 11.17 12.39
N ASN A 723 -5.31 10.60 12.69
CA ASN A 723 -4.14 10.60 11.82
C ASN A 723 -4.08 9.40 10.86
N SER A 724 -5.02 8.46 10.95
CA SER A 724 -5.02 7.28 10.08
C SER A 724 -5.67 7.59 8.72
N PRO A 725 -5.08 7.10 7.60
CA PRO A 725 -5.61 7.34 6.26
C PRO A 725 -6.98 6.68 6.01
N HIS A 726 -7.37 5.70 6.85
CA HIS A 726 -8.63 4.97 6.73
C HIS A 726 -9.81 5.70 7.39
N VAL A 727 -9.55 6.65 8.31
CA VAL A 727 -10.58 7.34 9.10
C VAL A 727 -11.64 8.02 8.25
N VAL A 728 -11.22 8.70 7.17
CA VAL A 728 -12.16 9.43 6.31
C VAL A 728 -13.16 8.46 5.71
N SER A 729 -12.68 7.35 5.14
CA SER A 729 -13.55 6.34 4.51
C SER A 729 -14.48 5.67 5.54
N MET A 730 -13.91 5.25 6.68
CA MET A 730 -14.65 4.62 7.77
C MET A 730 -15.72 5.55 8.33
N GLY A 731 -15.34 6.80 8.62
CA GLY A 731 -16.19 7.84 9.16
C GLY A 731 -17.38 8.18 8.26
N LYS A 732 -17.14 8.39 6.97
CA LYS A 732 -18.20 8.65 5.97
C LYS A 732 -19.21 7.50 5.94
N ARG A 733 -18.72 6.26 5.84
CA ARG A 733 -19.57 5.06 5.79
C ARG A 733 -20.32 4.80 7.09
N PHE A 734 -19.70 5.09 8.23
CA PHE A 734 -20.37 4.97 9.51
C PHE A 734 -21.49 6.00 9.66
N LEU A 735 -21.23 7.25 9.29
CA LEU A 735 -22.21 8.33 9.37
C LEU A 735 -23.45 8.03 8.50
N GLU A 736 -23.26 7.51 7.28
CA GLU A 736 -24.35 7.01 6.44
C GLU A 736 -25.22 5.97 7.17
N LEU A 737 -24.58 4.98 7.82
CA LEU A 737 -25.27 3.93 8.56
C LEU A 737 -26.01 4.49 9.79
N LEU A 738 -25.34 5.30 10.62
CA LEU A 738 -25.94 5.92 11.81
C LEU A 738 -27.16 6.75 11.43
N TRP A 739 -27.04 7.57 10.38
CA TRP A 739 -28.13 8.42 9.91
C TRP A 739 -29.32 7.60 9.39
N SER A 740 -29.07 6.44 8.79
CA SER A 740 -30.14 5.51 8.37
C SER A 740 -30.91 4.90 9.53
N GLN A 741 -30.28 4.74 10.71
CA GLN A 741 -30.88 4.12 11.90
C GLN A 741 -31.37 5.13 12.95
N ARG A 742 -31.40 6.43 12.63
CA ARG A 742 -31.71 7.53 13.58
C ARG A 742 -33.08 7.43 14.28
N SER A 743 -34.08 6.84 13.61
CA SER A 743 -35.45 6.73 14.13
C SER A 743 -35.80 5.32 14.61
N HIS A 744 -34.80 4.55 15.06
CA HIS A 744 -35.00 3.17 15.49
C HIS A 744 -35.93 3.08 16.71
N ALA A 745 -36.82 2.09 16.74
CA ALA A 745 -37.79 1.91 17.82
C ALA A 745 -37.13 1.53 19.16
N LEU A 746 -36.07 0.71 19.10
CA LEU A 746 -35.34 0.25 20.27
C LEU A 746 -34.38 1.33 20.83
N PRO A 747 -34.47 1.70 22.12
CA PRO A 747 -33.59 2.71 22.72
C PRO A 747 -32.10 2.37 22.68
N SER A 748 -31.73 1.09 22.84
CA SER A 748 -30.32 0.67 22.79
C SER A 748 -29.66 1.03 21.46
N VAL A 749 -30.36 0.86 20.34
CA VAL A 749 -29.86 1.27 19.01
C VAL A 749 -29.74 2.79 18.94
N ARG A 750 -30.75 3.54 19.42
CA ARG A 750 -30.69 5.03 19.43
C ARG A 750 -29.54 5.56 20.27
N ARG A 751 -29.29 5.00 21.45
CA ARG A 751 -28.12 5.33 22.29
C ARG A 751 -26.82 5.14 21.52
N GLN A 752 -26.68 4.05 20.78
CA GLN A 752 -25.48 3.78 19.97
C GLN A 752 -25.40 4.65 18.71
N VAL A 753 -26.52 5.14 18.19
CA VAL A 753 -26.52 6.17 17.13
C VAL A 753 -25.91 7.47 17.67
N PHE A 754 -26.33 7.93 18.85
CA PHE A 754 -25.76 9.13 19.48
C PHE A 754 -24.27 8.94 19.84
N PHE A 755 -23.92 7.79 20.42
CA PHE A 755 -22.54 7.45 20.71
C PHE A 755 -21.67 7.44 19.43
N GLY A 756 -22.13 6.79 18.37
CA GLY A 756 -21.46 6.77 17.08
C GLY A 756 -21.29 8.16 16.47
N LEU A 757 -22.32 9.01 16.53
CA LEU A 757 -22.25 10.41 16.08
C LEU A 757 -21.16 11.18 16.84
N SER A 758 -21.06 10.99 18.16
CA SER A 758 -20.01 11.63 18.95
C SER A 758 -18.61 11.22 18.51
N ARG A 759 -18.38 9.93 18.21
CA ARG A 759 -17.06 9.42 17.77
C ARG A 759 -16.74 9.84 16.34
N VAL A 760 -17.74 9.92 15.46
CA VAL A 760 -17.58 10.49 14.11
C VAL A 760 -17.13 11.96 14.22
N MET A 761 -17.82 12.77 15.03
CA MET A 761 -17.43 14.17 15.24
C MET A 761 -16.05 14.32 15.87
N LEU A 762 -15.67 13.39 16.75
CA LEU A 762 -14.35 13.39 17.40
C LEU A 762 -13.24 13.09 16.39
N VAL A 763 -13.41 12.10 15.52
CA VAL A 763 -12.33 11.55 14.69
C VAL A 763 -12.25 12.18 13.30
N LEU A 764 -13.38 12.60 12.69
CA LEU A 764 -13.39 13.16 11.34
C LEU A 764 -12.84 14.60 11.31
N PRO A 765 -12.00 14.95 10.32
CA PRO A 765 -11.60 16.33 10.09
C PRO A 765 -12.79 17.24 9.75
N SER A 766 -12.76 18.50 10.20
CA SER A 766 -13.88 19.44 10.05
C SER A 766 -14.32 19.64 8.60
N PHE A 767 -13.40 19.65 7.63
CA PHE A 767 -13.76 19.80 6.21
C PHE A 767 -14.56 18.61 5.67
N VAL A 768 -14.23 17.39 6.11
CA VAL A 768 -14.93 16.16 5.73
C VAL A 768 -16.31 16.14 6.39
N TRP A 769 -16.38 16.53 7.65
CA TRP A 769 -17.65 16.65 8.36
C TRP A 769 -18.60 17.60 7.63
N GLN A 770 -18.13 18.78 7.21
CA GLN A 770 -18.96 19.74 6.46
C GLN A 770 -19.42 19.17 5.10
N GLU A 771 -18.52 18.53 4.34
CA GLU A 771 -18.86 17.86 3.08
C GLU A 771 -19.98 16.82 3.26
N GLU A 772 -19.91 16.02 4.33
CA GLU A 772 -20.90 14.99 4.62
C GLU A 772 -22.21 15.56 5.16
N VAL A 773 -22.14 16.63 5.95
CA VAL A 773 -23.30 17.38 6.42
C VAL A 773 -24.10 17.92 5.23
N ASP A 774 -23.42 18.45 4.21
CA ASP A 774 -24.05 18.90 2.97
C ASP A 774 -24.60 17.72 2.15
N ARG A 775 -23.79 16.68 1.93
CA ARG A 775 -24.14 15.51 1.09
C ARG A 775 -25.36 14.74 1.60
N LEU A 776 -25.42 14.50 2.91
CA LEU A 776 -26.51 13.78 3.57
C LEU A 776 -27.63 14.72 4.06
N ASN A 777 -27.53 16.02 3.75
CA ASN A 777 -28.47 17.06 4.16
C ASN A 777 -28.73 17.05 5.68
N LEU A 778 -27.68 16.85 6.50
CA LEU A 778 -27.80 16.84 7.96
C LEU A 778 -28.06 18.23 8.52
N GLY A 779 -27.50 19.29 7.92
CA GLY A 779 -27.53 20.66 8.44
C GLY A 779 -28.91 21.11 8.97
N PRO A 780 -29.98 21.06 8.16
CA PRO A 780 -31.31 21.49 8.61
C PRO A 780 -32.03 20.48 9.52
N HIS A 781 -31.54 19.25 9.64
CA HIS A 781 -32.25 18.16 10.30
C HIS A 781 -31.60 17.68 11.60
N LEU A 782 -30.28 17.86 11.77
CA LEU A 782 -29.51 17.34 12.90
C LEU A 782 -29.88 18.04 14.22
N VAL A 783 -29.89 19.38 14.23
CA VAL A 783 -30.25 20.14 15.44
C VAL A 783 -31.71 19.90 15.86
N PRO A 784 -32.72 19.96 14.96
CA PRO A 784 -34.10 19.61 15.32
C PRO A 784 -34.26 18.16 15.78
N PHE A 785 -33.53 17.22 15.17
CA PHE A 785 -33.53 15.81 15.59
C PHE A 785 -33.02 15.64 17.03
N LEU A 786 -31.88 16.25 17.36
CA LEU A 786 -31.33 16.17 18.71
C LEU A 786 -32.21 16.91 19.74
N GLN A 787 -32.81 18.04 19.37
CA GLN A 787 -33.77 18.76 20.24
C GLN A 787 -35.00 17.90 20.53
N TYR A 788 -35.58 17.27 19.50
CA TYR A 788 -36.70 16.35 19.66
C TYR A 788 -36.37 15.19 20.61
N HIS A 789 -35.20 14.55 20.44
CA HIS A 789 -34.81 13.44 21.30
C HIS A 789 -34.37 13.87 22.70
N LYS A 790 -33.88 15.09 22.89
CA LYS A 790 -33.63 15.66 24.22
C LYS A 790 -34.94 15.84 25.00
N ASP A 791 -35.99 16.34 24.35
CA ASP A 791 -37.22 16.75 25.02
C ASP A 791 -38.26 15.61 25.13
N MET A 792 -38.32 14.74 24.11
CA MET A 792 -39.45 13.81 23.92
C MET A 792 -39.06 12.32 23.83
N ASP A 793 -37.76 11.96 23.89
CA ASP A 793 -37.39 10.54 23.85
C ASP A 793 -37.84 9.83 25.13
N PRO A 794 -38.51 8.66 25.05
CA PRO A 794 -38.92 7.90 26.24
C PRO A 794 -37.73 7.46 27.11
N ASP A 795 -36.55 7.27 26.52
CA ASP A 795 -35.36 6.78 27.20
C ASP A 795 -34.50 7.91 27.79
N GLY A 796 -34.15 7.79 29.07
CA GLY A 796 -33.34 8.80 29.77
C GLY A 796 -31.91 8.92 29.23
N GLY A 797 -31.29 7.80 28.85
CA GLY A 797 -29.94 7.81 28.27
C GLY A 797 -29.90 8.51 26.92
N CYS A 798 -30.91 8.30 26.07
CA CYS A 798 -31.07 9.03 24.81
C CYS A 798 -31.23 10.54 25.02
N ARG A 799 -32.03 10.97 26.00
CA ARG A 799 -32.20 12.40 26.32
C ARG A 799 -30.87 13.04 26.75
N THR A 800 -30.11 12.37 27.62
CA THR A 800 -28.80 12.85 28.09
C THR A 800 -27.79 12.91 26.94
N ALA A 801 -27.68 11.85 26.14
CA ALA A 801 -26.75 11.81 25.01
C ALA A 801 -27.08 12.86 23.94
N ALA A 802 -28.37 13.08 23.64
CA ALA A 802 -28.80 14.12 22.70
C ALA A 802 -28.49 15.53 23.24
N ASN A 803 -28.66 15.76 24.54
CA ASN A 803 -28.30 17.03 25.17
C ASN A 803 -26.80 17.31 25.09
N LEU A 804 -25.96 16.31 25.34
CA LEU A 804 -24.50 16.44 25.23
C LEU A 804 -24.07 16.77 23.81
N LEU A 805 -24.56 16.04 22.81
CA LEU A 805 -24.26 16.33 21.40
C LEU A 805 -24.71 17.73 20.98
N LEU A 806 -25.87 18.20 21.45
CA LEU A 806 -26.32 19.58 21.19
C LEU A 806 -25.34 20.61 21.74
N THR A 807 -24.82 20.40 22.95
CA THR A 807 -23.83 21.31 23.52
C THR A 807 -22.54 21.33 22.71
N THR A 808 -22.07 20.16 22.23
CA THR A 808 -20.87 20.04 21.39
C THR A 808 -21.04 20.72 20.03
N ILE A 809 -22.21 20.59 19.39
CA ILE A 809 -22.50 21.23 18.09
C ILE A 809 -22.68 22.76 18.23
N SER A 810 -23.12 23.25 19.39
CA SER A 810 -23.29 24.70 19.61
C SER A 810 -22.01 25.46 19.91
N GLN A 811 -20.93 24.76 20.26
CA GLN A 811 -19.64 25.34 20.68
C GLN A 811 -18.54 25.26 19.61
N GLY A 812 -18.73 24.45 18.56
CA GLY A 812 -17.81 24.33 17.41
C GLY A 812 -18.45 24.83 16.13
#